data_AF-A0A1I5MMZ2-F1
#
_entry.id   AF-A0A1I5MMZ2-F1
#
_cell.length_a   1.000
_cell.length_b   1.000
_cell.length_c   1.000
_cell.angle_alpha   90.00
_cell.angle_beta   90.00
_cell.angle_gamma   90.00
#
_symmetry.space_group_name_H-M   'P 1'
#
loop_
_entity.id
_entity.type
_entity.pdbx_description
1 polymer ?
#
loop_
_entity_poly.entity_id
_entity_poly.type
_entity_poly.pdbx_seq_one_letter_code
_entity_poly.pdbx_strand_id
1 'polypeptide(L)'
;MTRGPAWDSRDTTDEAPPGPRRAPGPVLDSPADGVHSALVPPGALHQRVTAALANWQLDDAERLLSVVDPSSPYEPAGRAERDEPPSLGRAWADTLRAELLVRRLRVAGFSVVGEPIDAPATESLDLHAGVAGLLDHDGERPDSDPRSESASHAALAIALVRSAKAAFDASDDDLQRAAGLARHARIELLSRRIDAAMDEAVEAASLLDPDLPPGALLVDTLGTLAGVLADLELMPLALDYQRRALEAAGAAAEQGLLGPEDGDPEVLAAGAATCLAALCAELGEALLDDGDPGSAAPHFAEARRLAEQALAQLPPDAEGIVAAQVVHGWALVGLGEHAAASGPLRAAVRLTSATGDRALLASAQLALGRALRRQGDGRGADEQLAKALALASEHGLPRLRRAALRELCTLHAELDDAGRALPYLQAYLADELDRVDERRTRWVELFGRRKSLLENERAAGQLRRQAYEDPLTHLPNRRYAEARLDGLLSAGTTPALAVVDVDRFKSINDAVGHPGGDAVLRTVAELLLAGCRDTDEVCRWAGDEFVVLFPDTTAEQAEHALERIRRAVAAHDWAADGVTVPVTISVGIASATRGDDRRTLFAAADGVLYDAKRSGRDRVVRLSALTQTRAPDAAPPEAPARPAEPSARVTVQASPLDPVGGFAALLADPPLSTGSPAEPTLAPQPAPAPPSRPGPAEPDVVWGVNRSTEQVLALVREARAEHPDRPALVVRATADTLVALAGAYDGSTTVDATAMSAAVGPIPEPRGRVGVLCAGTADASVAAEAAFVARVTGTEVVRVDDVGGSRLRPLLTDRTLLDDTDCLVVVAGLDASLAATVAAMTDVPIVAVPTSTGRPGSFGGFGALLTVLNAASPGVVVSTIDNGHAAGVFAARIARRTAR
;
A
#
# COMPACT_ATOMS: atom_id res chain seq x y z
N MET A 1 81.05 -2.20 -0.13
CA MET A 1 80.01 -1.24 -0.57
C MET A 1 79.49 -1.68 -1.93
N THR A 2 78.33 -1.18 -2.36
CA THR A 2 77.68 -1.40 -3.68
C THR A 2 77.49 -2.85 -4.13
N ARG A 3 76.24 -3.36 -4.02
CA ARG A 3 75.74 -4.50 -4.80
C ARG A 3 74.70 -4.03 -5.80
N GLY A 4 74.95 -4.30 -7.07
CA GLY A 4 73.95 -4.89 -7.97
C GLY A 4 74.58 -6.19 -8.53
N PRO A 5 74.15 -6.69 -9.70
CA PRO A 5 72.83 -6.51 -10.33
C PRO A 5 72.26 -7.83 -10.92
N ALA A 6 71.11 -7.72 -11.61
CA ALA A 6 70.79 -8.40 -12.88
C ALA A 6 70.27 -9.87 -12.93
N TRP A 7 69.25 -10.03 -13.81
CA TRP A 7 68.90 -11.14 -14.74
C TRP A 7 67.95 -12.31 -14.31
N ASP A 8 66.72 -12.20 -14.83
CA ASP A 8 66.10 -12.99 -15.94
C ASP A 8 65.80 -14.53 -15.87
N SER A 9 64.55 -14.84 -16.23
CA SER A 9 64.02 -16.02 -16.96
C SER A 9 63.82 -17.44 -16.34
N ARG A 10 62.53 -17.87 -16.40
CA ARG A 10 61.93 -19.16 -16.87
C ARG A 10 62.09 -20.52 -16.14
N ASP A 11 60.92 -21.19 -16.07
CA ASP A 11 60.58 -22.64 -16.13
C ASP A 11 61.29 -23.62 -15.15
N THR A 12 60.64 -24.59 -14.49
CA THR A 12 59.90 -25.75 -15.06
C THR A 12 59.03 -26.53 -14.04
N THR A 13 57.85 -26.97 -14.49
CA THR A 13 57.17 -28.29 -14.26
C THR A 13 56.95 -28.91 -12.85
N ASP A 14 55.66 -29.10 -12.55
CA ASP A 14 54.94 -30.37 -12.23
C ASP A 14 54.35 -30.69 -10.84
N GLU A 15 53.20 -31.39 -10.93
CA GLU A 15 52.40 -32.12 -9.92
C GLU A 15 51.71 -31.35 -8.75
N ALA A 16 50.51 -31.82 -8.38
CA ALA A 16 49.50 -31.12 -7.57
C ALA A 16 49.20 -31.84 -6.22
N PRO A 17 48.21 -31.44 -5.38
CA PRO A 17 47.61 -30.10 -5.12
C PRO A 17 47.68 -29.69 -3.62
N PRO A 18 47.42 -28.42 -3.26
CA PRO A 18 46.62 -28.20 -2.04
C PRO A 18 45.71 -26.95 -2.01
N GLY A 19 44.57 -27.08 -1.31
CA GLY A 19 43.99 -26.00 -0.50
C GLY A 19 42.95 -25.08 -1.15
N PRO A 20 41.94 -24.59 -0.39
CA PRO A 20 40.88 -23.73 -0.92
C PRO A 20 41.43 -22.33 -1.25
N ARG A 21 40.93 -21.76 -2.35
CA ARG A 21 41.24 -20.37 -2.74
C ARG A 21 40.73 -19.41 -1.66
N ARG A 22 41.58 -18.45 -1.27
CA ARG A 22 41.19 -17.32 -0.41
C ARG A 22 40.02 -16.57 -1.03
N ALA A 23 39.11 -16.10 -0.18
CA ALA A 23 38.10 -15.12 -0.57
C ALA A 23 38.76 -13.87 -1.17
N PRO A 24 38.11 -13.19 -2.14
CA PRO A 24 38.54 -11.86 -2.59
C PRO A 24 38.49 -10.88 -1.42
N GLY A 25 39.56 -10.10 -1.23
CA GLY A 25 39.58 -9.02 -0.25
C GLY A 25 38.73 -7.82 -0.71
N PRO A 26 38.26 -6.97 0.22
CA PRO A 26 37.47 -5.80 -0.13
C PRO A 26 38.35 -4.76 -0.85
N VAL A 27 37.85 -4.22 -1.95
CA VAL A 27 38.42 -3.03 -2.59
C VAL A 27 37.97 -1.82 -1.77
N LEU A 28 38.89 -1.26 -0.99
CA LEU A 28 38.76 0.03 -0.31
C LEU A 28 39.89 0.93 -0.81
N ASP A 29 39.57 1.85 -1.72
CA ASP A 29 40.39 3.03 -2.00
C ASP A 29 39.51 4.09 -2.69
N SER A 30 38.86 4.91 -1.88
CA SER A 30 38.25 6.19 -2.28
C SER A 30 38.14 7.10 -1.04
N PRO A 31 38.21 8.44 -1.20
CA PRO A 31 38.10 9.40 -0.09
C PRO A 31 36.71 9.36 0.56
N ALA A 32 36.49 10.17 1.60
CA ALA A 32 35.29 10.14 2.45
C ALA A 32 33.95 10.11 1.69
N ASP A 33 33.85 10.79 0.54
CA ASP A 33 32.67 10.80 -0.33
C ASP A 33 32.28 9.39 -0.85
N GLY A 34 33.25 8.49 -1.00
CA GLY A 34 33.05 7.13 -1.49
C GLY A 34 32.30 6.20 -0.52
N VAL A 35 32.41 6.43 0.80
CA VAL A 35 31.66 5.63 1.79
C VAL A 35 30.18 6.00 1.77
N HIS A 36 29.86 7.29 1.60
CA HIS A 36 28.50 7.74 1.37
C HIS A 36 27.93 7.25 0.04
N SER A 37 28.74 7.21 -1.03
CA SER A 37 28.34 6.62 -2.32
C SER A 37 28.03 5.11 -2.20
N ALA A 38 28.78 4.36 -1.40
CA ALA A 38 28.54 2.92 -1.18
C ALA A 38 27.26 2.60 -0.38
N LEU A 39 26.67 3.60 0.29
CA LEU A 39 25.35 3.53 0.92
C LEU A 39 24.21 4.01 0.01
N VAL A 40 24.49 4.70 -1.10
CA VAL A 40 23.44 4.98 -2.09
C VAL A 40 23.22 3.70 -2.89
N PRO A 41 22.02 3.10 -2.91
CA PRO A 41 21.73 1.94 -3.73
C PRO A 41 21.91 2.30 -5.22
N PRO A 42 22.56 1.44 -6.03
CA PRO A 42 22.79 0.00 -5.79
C PRO A 42 24.05 -0.38 -4.97
N GLY A 43 24.74 0.55 -4.31
CA GLY A 43 26.02 0.32 -3.63
C GLY A 43 26.11 -0.88 -2.68
N ALA A 44 27.27 -1.55 -2.69
CA ALA A 44 27.48 -2.84 -2.01
C ALA A 44 27.39 -2.79 -0.46
N LEU A 45 27.61 -1.64 0.19
CA LEU A 45 27.43 -1.52 1.64
C LEU A 45 25.95 -1.44 1.99
N HIS A 46 25.16 -0.70 1.21
CA HIS A 46 23.69 -0.64 1.34
C HIS A 46 23.05 -2.03 1.24
N GLN A 47 23.46 -2.83 0.23
CA GLN A 47 22.97 -4.21 0.06
C GLN A 47 23.23 -5.06 1.31
N ARG A 48 24.46 -5.01 1.85
CA ARG A 48 24.85 -5.78 3.05
C ARG A 48 24.11 -5.36 4.31
N VAL A 49 23.90 -4.05 4.52
CA VAL A 49 23.11 -3.55 5.67
C VAL A 49 21.64 -3.98 5.51
N THR A 50 21.06 -3.83 4.31
CA THR A 50 19.67 -4.21 4.01
C THR A 50 19.47 -5.72 4.25
N ALA A 51 20.39 -6.57 3.79
CA ALA A 51 20.35 -8.00 4.03
C ALA A 51 20.45 -8.34 5.54
N ALA A 52 21.34 -7.69 6.29
CA ALA A 52 21.45 -7.90 7.74
C ALA A 52 20.17 -7.46 8.49
N LEU A 53 19.58 -6.31 8.11
CA LEU A 53 18.30 -5.85 8.66
C LEU A 53 17.16 -6.82 8.35
N ALA A 54 17.01 -7.24 7.08
CA ALA A 54 16.00 -8.21 6.65
C ALA A 54 16.09 -9.53 7.43
N ASN A 55 17.32 -10.03 7.63
CA ASN A 55 17.61 -11.26 8.39
C ASN A 55 17.58 -11.09 9.93
N TRP A 56 17.21 -9.92 10.45
CA TRP A 56 17.23 -9.59 11.88
C TRP A 56 18.60 -9.73 12.57
N GLN A 57 19.69 -9.65 11.79
CA GLN A 57 21.07 -9.62 12.26
C GLN A 57 21.43 -8.19 12.71
N LEU A 58 20.72 -7.69 13.72
CA LEU A 58 20.78 -6.28 14.12
C LEU A 58 22.19 -5.85 14.58
N ASP A 59 22.94 -6.74 15.23
CA ASP A 59 24.34 -6.47 15.62
C ASP A 59 25.28 -6.38 14.41
N ASP A 60 25.00 -7.09 13.31
CA ASP A 60 25.78 -6.99 12.07
C ASP A 60 25.40 -5.73 11.29
N ALA A 61 24.12 -5.39 11.20
CA ALA A 61 23.66 -4.13 10.62
C ALA A 61 24.28 -2.92 11.35
N GLU A 62 24.31 -2.96 12.68
CA GLU A 62 24.96 -1.95 13.53
C GLU A 62 26.48 -1.85 13.26
N ARG A 63 27.19 -2.99 13.23
CA ARG A 63 28.62 -3.04 12.88
C ARG A 63 28.93 -2.54 11.47
N LEU A 64 28.03 -2.73 10.52
CA LEU A 64 28.20 -2.27 9.14
C LEU A 64 27.94 -0.76 9.03
N LEU A 65 26.94 -0.23 9.74
CA LEU A 65 26.64 1.20 9.77
C LEU A 65 27.69 2.02 10.52
N SER A 66 28.33 1.47 11.57
CA SER A 66 29.42 2.16 12.29
C SER A 66 30.71 2.35 11.49
N VAL A 67 30.82 1.76 10.29
CA VAL A 67 31.93 2.00 9.35
C VAL A 67 31.78 3.37 8.66
N VAL A 68 30.55 3.88 8.56
CA VAL A 68 30.21 5.12 7.84
C VAL A 68 30.45 6.34 8.72
N ASP A 69 30.12 6.20 10.00
CA ASP A 69 30.34 7.21 11.03
C ASP A 69 30.48 6.47 12.37
N PRO A 70 31.59 6.68 13.12
CA PRO A 70 31.85 5.99 14.39
C PRO A 70 31.00 6.53 15.55
N SER A 71 30.16 7.54 15.34
CA SER A 71 29.16 7.94 16.33
C SER A 71 28.17 6.80 16.61
N SER A 72 27.68 6.74 17.85
CA SER A 72 26.71 5.74 18.25
C SER A 72 25.41 5.92 17.44
N PRO A 73 24.78 4.84 16.91
CA PRO A 73 23.48 4.96 16.24
C PRO A 73 22.35 5.38 17.20
N TYR A 74 22.64 5.46 18.50
CA TYR A 74 21.77 5.93 19.57
C TYR A 74 22.05 7.39 19.98
N GLU A 75 23.05 8.07 19.41
CA GLU A 75 23.37 9.48 19.68
C GLU A 75 22.97 10.41 18.52
N PRO A 76 22.35 11.57 18.77
CA PRO A 76 22.00 12.52 17.72
C PRO A 76 23.25 13.27 17.21
N ALA A 77 23.36 13.42 15.88
CA ALA A 77 24.45 14.14 15.23
C ALA A 77 24.69 15.54 15.83
N GLY A 78 25.97 15.87 16.02
CA GLY A 78 26.43 17.07 16.74
C GLY A 78 26.00 18.38 16.07
N ARG A 79 25.92 19.47 16.88
CA ARG A 79 25.48 20.79 16.40
C ARG A 79 26.28 21.35 15.22
N ALA A 80 27.51 20.88 14.99
CA ALA A 80 28.38 21.35 13.91
C ALA A 80 27.99 20.84 12.50
N GLU A 81 27.17 19.79 12.39
CA GLU A 81 26.85 19.13 11.12
C GLU A 81 25.47 19.52 10.54
N ARG A 82 24.80 20.52 11.12
CA ARG A 82 23.43 20.91 10.74
C ARG A 82 23.36 22.01 9.67
N ASP A 83 24.50 22.61 9.32
CA ASP A 83 24.58 23.74 8.41
C ASP A 83 25.00 23.36 6.97
N GLU A 84 25.31 22.09 6.70
CA GLU A 84 25.55 21.57 5.35
C GLU A 84 24.27 20.93 4.75
N PRO A 85 24.00 21.10 3.45
CA PRO A 85 22.86 20.45 2.81
C PRO A 85 23.01 18.92 2.86
N PRO A 86 21.95 18.16 3.23
CA PRO A 86 22.07 16.73 3.45
C PRO A 86 22.35 15.99 2.14
N SER A 87 23.47 15.27 2.08
CA SER A 87 23.81 14.44 0.93
C SER A 87 22.91 13.19 0.83
N LEU A 88 22.72 12.68 -0.39
CA LEU A 88 21.91 11.48 -0.63
C LEU A 88 22.41 10.26 0.16
N GLY A 89 23.74 10.10 0.30
CA GLY A 89 24.33 9.03 1.13
C GLY A 89 24.07 9.20 2.64
N ARG A 90 23.88 10.44 3.13
CA ARG A 90 23.42 10.69 4.50
C ARG A 90 21.94 10.32 4.68
N ALA A 91 21.09 10.65 3.70
CA ALA A 91 19.67 10.27 3.70
C ALA A 91 19.47 8.74 3.76
N TRP A 92 20.28 7.99 3.00
CA TRP A 92 20.29 6.52 3.06
C TRP A 92 20.83 5.99 4.39
N ALA A 93 21.93 6.54 4.92
CA ALA A 93 22.45 6.17 6.24
C ALA A 93 21.42 6.36 7.35
N ASP A 94 20.76 7.53 7.39
CA ASP A 94 19.73 7.85 8.38
C ASP A 94 18.49 6.96 8.24
N THR A 95 18.09 6.60 7.02
CA THR A 95 17.01 5.65 6.74
C THR A 95 17.32 4.25 7.28
N LEU A 96 18.52 3.73 7.02
CA LEU A 96 18.93 2.40 7.51
C LEU A 96 19.10 2.36 9.03
N ARG A 97 19.61 3.45 9.64
CA ARG A 97 19.67 3.62 11.11
C ARG A 97 18.28 3.68 11.74
N ALA A 98 17.33 4.40 11.13
CA ALA A 98 15.95 4.41 11.60
C ALA A 98 15.35 3.01 11.60
N GLU A 99 15.51 2.24 10.52
CA GLU A 99 15.02 0.85 10.47
C GLU A 99 15.67 -0.04 11.54
N LEU A 100 16.99 0.08 11.77
CA LEU A 100 17.70 -0.61 12.84
C LEU A 100 17.08 -0.30 14.22
N LEU A 101 16.86 0.98 14.53
CA LEU A 101 16.26 1.41 15.80
C LEU A 101 14.83 0.89 15.97
N VAL A 102 14.00 0.95 14.94
CA VAL A 102 12.63 0.40 14.97
C VAL A 102 12.64 -1.11 15.21
N ARG A 103 13.55 -1.86 14.56
CA ARG A 103 13.71 -3.31 14.79
C ARG A 103 14.22 -3.61 16.21
N ARG A 104 15.18 -2.83 16.74
CA ARG A 104 15.66 -2.94 18.13
C ARG A 104 14.52 -2.72 19.15
N LEU A 105 13.73 -1.66 18.98
CA LEU A 105 12.56 -1.36 19.83
C LEU A 105 11.56 -2.52 19.83
N ARG A 106 11.32 -3.11 18.65
CA ARG A 106 10.41 -4.25 18.51
C ARG A 106 10.89 -5.50 19.25
N VAL A 107 12.20 -5.80 19.22
CA VAL A 107 12.81 -6.89 20.03
C VAL A 107 12.69 -6.60 21.53
N ALA A 108 12.76 -5.33 21.93
CA ALA A 108 12.55 -4.91 23.32
C ALA A 108 11.06 -4.89 23.75
N GLY A 109 10.12 -5.17 22.85
CA GLY A 109 8.67 -5.18 23.14
C GLY A 109 7.98 -3.82 23.04
N PHE A 110 8.62 -2.81 22.42
CA PHE A 110 8.12 -1.43 22.32
C PHE A 110 7.83 -0.99 20.88
N SER A 111 6.83 -0.12 20.72
CA SER A 111 6.56 0.61 19.47
C SER A 111 7.45 1.85 19.32
N VAL A 112 7.42 2.48 18.14
CA VAL A 112 8.09 3.79 17.88
C VAL A 112 7.36 4.97 18.53
N VAL A 113 6.30 4.70 19.31
CA VAL A 113 5.66 5.68 20.20
C VAL A 113 6.10 5.44 21.67
N GLY A 114 6.89 4.40 21.93
CA GLY A 114 7.30 3.99 23.29
C GLY A 114 6.26 3.15 24.03
N GLU A 115 5.17 2.75 23.36
CA GLU A 115 4.10 1.93 23.94
C GLU A 115 4.48 0.43 23.93
N PRO A 116 4.08 -0.37 24.94
CA PRO A 116 4.27 -1.82 24.90
C PRO A 116 3.42 -2.45 23.79
N ILE A 117 4.01 -3.36 23.02
CA ILE A 117 3.37 -4.00 21.84
C ILE A 117 2.10 -4.80 22.20
N ASP A 118 1.97 -5.25 23.45
CA ASP A 118 0.85 -6.07 23.94
C ASP A 118 -0.08 -5.33 24.93
N ALA A 119 0.02 -4.00 25.07
CA ALA A 119 -0.86 -3.22 25.94
C ALA A 119 -2.19 -2.86 25.24
N PRO A 120 -3.35 -2.95 25.93
CA PRO A 120 -4.59 -2.38 25.40
C PRO A 120 -4.47 -0.86 25.30
N ALA A 121 -5.02 -0.28 24.22
CA ALA A 121 -4.85 1.12 23.85
C ALA A 121 -5.64 2.10 24.76
N THR A 122 -5.18 2.29 26.00
CA THR A 122 -5.73 3.25 26.96
C THR A 122 -4.64 3.87 27.84
N GLU A 123 -3.90 4.85 27.30
CA GLU A 123 -3.57 6.13 27.94
C GLU A 123 -2.68 6.97 27.00
N SER A 124 -3.10 8.20 26.66
CA SER A 124 -2.35 9.08 25.76
C SER A 124 -1.12 9.65 26.45
N LEU A 125 0.08 9.22 26.06
CA LEU A 125 1.34 9.77 26.57
C LEU A 125 1.60 11.19 26.02
N ASP A 126 1.92 12.15 26.88
CA ASP A 126 2.33 13.50 26.47
C ASP A 126 3.78 13.50 25.97
N LEU A 127 3.93 13.47 24.64
CA LEU A 127 5.21 13.48 23.93
C LEU A 127 6.05 14.75 24.14
N HIS A 128 5.51 15.81 24.75
CA HIS A 128 6.25 17.06 24.96
C HIS A 128 7.03 17.11 26.29
N ALA A 129 6.70 16.27 27.28
CA ALA A 129 7.36 16.29 28.59
C ALA A 129 8.87 15.97 28.52
N GLY A 130 9.27 15.03 27.64
CA GLY A 130 10.68 14.62 27.49
C GLY A 130 11.58 15.64 26.80
N VAL A 131 11.04 16.53 25.98
CA VAL A 131 11.84 17.52 25.21
C VAL A 131 12.30 18.68 26.10
N ALA A 132 11.52 19.03 27.12
CA ALA A 132 11.86 20.13 28.04
C ALA A 132 13.10 19.83 28.90
N GLY A 133 13.32 18.57 29.29
CA GLY A 133 14.45 18.16 30.14
C GLY A 133 15.82 18.09 29.43
N LEU A 134 15.86 18.20 28.10
CA LEU A 134 17.09 18.08 27.30
C LEU A 134 17.78 19.42 26.99
N LEU A 135 17.24 20.55 27.47
CA LEU A 135 17.81 21.88 27.25
C LEU A 135 18.64 22.41 28.43
N ASP A 136 18.44 21.87 29.64
CA ASP A 136 19.24 22.23 30.82
C ASP A 136 20.36 21.20 31.02
N HIS A 137 21.60 21.62 30.75
CA HIS A 137 22.79 20.91 31.20
C HIS A 137 22.97 21.11 32.71
N ASP A 138 22.84 20.04 33.49
CA ASP A 138 23.77 19.77 34.58
C ASP A 138 23.86 18.25 34.86
N GLY A 139 25.05 17.80 35.23
CA GLY A 139 25.42 16.38 35.14
C GLY A 139 25.15 15.57 36.39
N GLU A 140 24.24 14.61 36.30
CA GLU A 140 24.26 13.33 37.03
C GLU A 140 23.39 12.33 36.24
N ARG A 141 23.94 11.16 35.85
CA ARG A 141 23.13 10.10 35.20
C ARG A 141 22.30 9.40 36.28
N PRO A 142 20.95 9.49 36.27
CA PRO A 142 20.12 8.62 37.11
C PRO A 142 20.18 7.20 36.56
N ASP A 143 19.80 6.20 37.38
CA ASP A 143 19.49 4.85 36.87
C ASP A 143 18.52 4.97 35.69
N SER A 144 18.94 4.54 34.50
CA SER A 144 18.15 4.73 33.28
C SER A 144 16.97 3.76 33.26
N ASP A 145 15.77 4.31 33.46
CA ASP A 145 14.52 3.58 33.23
C ASP A 145 14.53 3.07 31.77
N PRO A 146 14.41 1.75 31.51
CA PRO A 146 14.40 1.21 30.16
C PRO A 146 13.27 1.78 29.28
N ARG A 147 12.20 2.35 29.87
CA ARG A 147 11.19 3.11 29.13
C ARG A 147 11.72 4.45 28.62
N SER A 148 12.58 5.12 29.38
CA SER A 148 13.22 6.39 28.99
C SER A 148 14.23 6.19 27.85
N GLU A 149 15.02 5.11 27.90
CA GLU A 149 15.90 4.72 26.79
C GLU A 149 15.09 4.38 25.54
N SER A 150 14.03 3.59 25.68
CA SER A 150 13.14 3.23 24.55
C SER A 150 12.46 4.45 23.92
N ALA A 151 11.96 5.38 24.73
CA ALA A 151 11.39 6.64 24.25
C ALA A 151 12.43 7.51 23.52
N SER A 152 13.69 7.50 23.98
CA SER A 152 14.80 8.23 23.35
C SER A 152 15.14 7.64 21.97
N HIS A 153 15.22 6.31 21.85
CA HIS A 153 15.45 5.63 20.58
C HIS A 153 14.28 5.83 19.60
N ALA A 154 13.04 5.85 20.09
CA ALA A 154 11.84 6.13 19.30
C ALA A 154 11.87 7.56 18.72
N ALA A 155 12.20 8.56 19.55
CA ALA A 155 12.34 9.95 19.12
C ALA A 155 13.47 10.13 18.08
N LEU A 156 14.59 9.42 18.26
CA LEU A 156 15.71 9.43 17.31
C LEU A 156 15.33 8.82 15.96
N ALA A 157 14.66 7.67 15.94
CA ALA A 157 14.17 7.05 14.70
C ALA A 157 13.24 7.99 13.91
N ILE A 158 12.32 8.67 14.59
CA ILE A 158 11.42 9.67 13.95
C ILE A 158 12.21 10.86 13.38
N ALA A 159 13.24 11.34 14.10
CA ALA A 159 14.09 12.43 13.64
C ALA A 159 14.91 12.04 12.40
N LEU A 160 15.45 10.82 12.36
CA LEU A 160 16.20 10.28 11.22
C LEU A 160 15.33 10.10 9.98
N VAL A 161 14.13 9.51 10.10
CA VAL A 161 13.18 9.41 8.96
C VAL A 161 12.84 10.79 8.41
N ARG A 162 12.55 11.77 9.28
CA ARG A 162 12.23 13.14 8.86
C ARG A 162 13.41 13.84 8.17
N SER A 163 14.63 13.65 8.68
CA SER A 163 15.87 14.15 8.09
C SER A 163 16.07 13.57 6.68
N ALA A 164 15.98 12.25 6.56
CA ALA A 164 16.12 11.53 5.30
C ALA A 164 15.03 11.93 4.28
N LYS A 165 13.76 12.03 4.69
CA LYS A 165 12.67 12.43 3.79
C LYS A 165 12.88 13.83 3.22
N ALA A 166 13.26 14.80 4.05
CA ALA A 166 13.58 16.15 3.59
C ALA A 166 14.76 16.18 2.59
N ALA A 167 15.73 15.28 2.73
CA ALA A 167 16.85 15.14 1.80
C ALA A 167 16.44 14.46 0.47
N PHE A 168 15.57 13.45 0.52
CA PHE A 168 15.00 12.83 -0.69
C PHE A 168 14.06 13.79 -1.43
N ASP A 169 13.27 14.59 -0.72
CA ASP A 169 12.38 15.61 -1.29
C ASP A 169 13.15 16.79 -1.93
N ALA A 170 14.42 16.98 -1.55
CA ALA A 170 15.34 17.96 -2.14
C ALA A 170 16.19 17.39 -3.30
N SER A 171 15.99 16.11 -3.67
CA SER A 171 16.68 15.47 -4.78
C SER A 171 15.87 15.55 -6.07
N ASP A 172 16.52 15.87 -7.19
CA ASP A 172 15.91 15.86 -8.53
C ASP A 172 15.76 14.43 -9.12
N ASP A 173 16.08 13.38 -8.36
CA ASP A 173 15.98 11.96 -8.78
C ASP A 173 14.71 11.30 -8.21
N ASP A 174 13.67 11.25 -9.04
CA ASP A 174 12.37 10.60 -8.75
C ASP A 174 12.52 9.13 -8.31
N LEU A 175 13.52 8.39 -8.81
CA LEU A 175 13.72 6.98 -8.48
C LEU A 175 14.38 6.81 -7.10
N GLN A 176 15.41 7.61 -6.78
CA GLN A 176 16.00 7.64 -5.44
C GLN A 176 14.96 8.07 -4.40
N ARG A 177 14.14 9.08 -4.73
CA ARG A 177 13.02 9.52 -3.87
C ARG A 177 11.99 8.41 -3.69
N ALA A 178 11.55 7.74 -4.76
CA ALA A 178 10.65 6.59 -4.67
C ALA A 178 11.20 5.45 -3.80
N ALA A 179 12.50 5.14 -3.93
CA ALA A 179 13.18 4.12 -3.15
C ALA A 179 13.22 4.46 -1.66
N GLY A 180 13.49 5.74 -1.32
CA GLY A 180 13.46 6.25 0.05
C GLY A 180 12.07 6.10 0.68
N LEU A 181 11.03 6.61 -0.02
CA LEU A 181 9.64 6.54 0.41
C LEU A 181 9.15 5.08 0.58
N ALA A 182 9.53 4.17 -0.32
CA ALA A 182 9.17 2.75 -0.21
C ALA A 182 9.81 2.06 1.02
N ARG A 183 11.04 2.44 1.40
CA ARG A 183 11.66 2.00 2.66
C ARG A 183 11.04 2.70 3.88
N HIS A 184 10.67 3.97 3.79
CA HIS A 184 9.97 4.66 4.89
C HIS A 184 8.62 3.99 5.18
N ALA A 185 7.84 3.65 4.14
CA ALA A 185 6.60 2.87 4.30
C ALA A 185 6.81 1.53 5.01
N ARG A 186 7.94 0.85 4.76
CA ARG A 186 8.35 -0.38 5.49
C ARG A 186 8.62 -0.12 6.96
N ILE A 187 9.32 0.98 7.30
CA ILE A 187 9.60 1.39 8.69
C ILE A 187 8.30 1.75 9.42
N GLU A 188 7.39 2.47 8.76
CA GLU A 188 6.07 2.82 9.31
C GLU A 188 5.21 1.57 9.59
N LEU A 189 5.22 0.56 8.71
CA LEU A 189 4.60 -0.74 8.96
C LEU A 189 5.21 -1.47 10.17
N LEU A 190 6.54 -1.50 10.28
CA LEU A 190 7.22 -2.09 11.44
C LEU A 190 6.83 -1.38 12.75
N SER A 191 6.47 -0.10 12.66
CA SER A 191 6.03 0.78 13.75
C SER A 191 4.53 0.67 14.09
N ARG A 192 3.76 -0.19 13.39
CA ARG A 192 2.28 -0.26 13.41
C ARG A 192 1.57 1.05 12.99
N ARG A 193 2.25 2.01 12.34
CA ARG A 193 1.65 3.27 11.87
C ARG A 193 1.13 3.11 10.44
N ILE A 194 0.02 2.36 10.31
CA ILE A 194 -0.55 1.95 9.03
C ILE A 194 -0.83 3.16 8.12
N ASP A 195 -1.53 4.19 8.61
CA ASP A 195 -1.91 5.33 7.75
C ASP A 195 -0.68 6.06 7.18
N ALA A 196 0.36 6.26 7.99
CA ALA A 196 1.63 6.85 7.53
C ALA A 196 2.33 5.95 6.50
N ALA A 197 2.38 4.63 6.73
CA ALA A 197 2.93 3.69 5.75
C ALA A 197 2.18 3.74 4.41
N MET A 198 0.88 4.00 4.45
CA MET A 198 0.06 4.13 3.26
C MET A 198 0.32 5.42 2.50
N ASP A 199 0.44 6.56 3.19
CA ASP A 199 0.78 7.84 2.53
C ASP A 199 2.15 7.76 1.85
N GLU A 200 3.16 7.20 2.52
CA GLU A 200 4.50 6.97 1.96
C GLU A 200 4.47 5.99 0.75
N ALA A 201 3.71 4.89 0.85
CA ALA A 201 3.57 3.93 -0.26
C ALA A 201 2.80 4.51 -1.45
N VAL A 202 1.79 5.35 -1.21
CA VAL A 202 1.07 6.10 -2.23
C VAL A 202 2.01 7.07 -2.93
N GLU A 203 2.87 7.78 -2.20
CA GLU A 203 3.84 8.74 -2.76
C GLU A 203 4.95 8.04 -3.55
N ALA A 204 5.46 6.90 -3.07
CA ALA A 204 6.43 6.06 -3.80
C ALA A 204 5.86 5.52 -5.12
N ALA A 205 4.68 4.90 -5.07
CA ALA A 205 3.94 4.40 -6.24
C ALA A 205 3.71 5.49 -7.31
N SER A 206 3.57 6.72 -6.84
CA SER A 206 3.35 7.95 -7.61
C SER A 206 4.53 8.33 -8.49
N LEU A 207 5.75 8.14 -7.99
CA LEU A 207 6.99 8.50 -8.68
C LEU A 207 7.45 7.43 -9.68
N LEU A 208 7.09 6.16 -9.45
CA LEU A 208 7.47 4.99 -10.25
C LEU A 208 6.75 4.93 -11.61
N ASP A 209 7.15 5.81 -12.53
CA ASP A 209 6.70 5.84 -13.92
C ASP A 209 7.06 4.53 -14.68
N PRO A 210 6.17 3.99 -15.54
CA PRO A 210 6.52 2.89 -16.45
C PRO A 210 7.71 3.17 -17.37
N ASP A 211 7.97 4.43 -17.73
CA ASP A 211 9.05 4.82 -18.64
C ASP A 211 10.42 5.00 -17.94
N LEU A 212 10.53 4.69 -16.64
CA LEU A 212 11.82 4.74 -15.92
C LEU A 212 12.83 3.71 -16.49
N PRO A 213 14.12 4.06 -16.59
CA PRO A 213 15.13 3.15 -17.13
C PRO A 213 15.28 1.91 -16.24
N PRO A 214 15.34 0.70 -16.82
CA PRO A 214 15.46 -0.54 -16.04
C PRO A 214 16.87 -0.69 -15.45
N GLY A 215 16.94 -1.03 -14.16
CA GLY A 215 18.18 -1.24 -13.40
C GLY A 215 17.88 -1.78 -12.00
N ALA A 216 18.90 -2.22 -11.25
CA ALA A 216 18.68 -2.94 -9.99
C ALA A 216 17.92 -2.12 -8.93
N LEU A 217 18.17 -0.80 -8.85
CA LEU A 217 17.42 0.10 -7.97
C LEU A 217 15.91 0.13 -8.27
N LEU A 218 15.52 0.10 -9.55
CA LEU A 218 14.11 0.05 -9.92
C LEU A 218 13.48 -1.29 -9.52
N VAL A 219 14.18 -2.40 -9.73
CA VAL A 219 13.74 -3.75 -9.34
C VAL A 219 13.55 -3.86 -7.81
N ASP A 220 14.54 -3.42 -7.03
CA ASP A 220 14.50 -3.37 -5.56
C ASP A 220 13.38 -2.47 -5.04
N THR A 221 13.17 -1.31 -5.66
CA THR A 221 12.12 -0.36 -5.25
C THR A 221 10.72 -0.90 -5.54
N LEU A 222 10.50 -1.44 -6.75
CA LEU A 222 9.23 -2.07 -7.13
C LEU A 222 8.93 -3.27 -6.23
N GLY A 223 9.93 -4.11 -5.92
CA GLY A 223 9.78 -5.26 -5.02
C GLY A 223 9.55 -4.87 -3.56
N THR A 224 10.25 -3.85 -3.06
CA THR A 224 10.03 -3.30 -1.70
C THR A 224 8.61 -2.76 -1.56
N LEU A 225 8.15 -1.97 -2.54
CA LEU A 225 6.80 -1.44 -2.59
C LEU A 225 5.75 -2.55 -2.71
N ALA A 226 5.96 -3.55 -3.58
CA ALA A 226 5.09 -4.72 -3.68
C ALA A 226 4.97 -5.46 -2.34
N GLY A 227 6.08 -5.67 -1.63
CA GLY A 227 6.08 -6.25 -0.29
C GLY A 227 5.32 -5.42 0.73
N VAL A 228 5.45 -4.08 0.69
CA VAL A 228 4.71 -3.15 1.56
C VAL A 228 3.21 -3.22 1.26
N LEU A 229 2.83 -3.21 -0.01
CA LEU A 229 1.45 -3.36 -0.47
C LEU A 229 0.86 -4.72 -0.05
N ALA A 230 1.63 -5.81 -0.11
CA ALA A 230 1.19 -7.12 0.37
C ALA A 230 0.95 -7.14 1.89
N ASP A 231 1.84 -6.52 2.68
CA ASP A 231 1.66 -6.39 4.14
C ASP A 231 0.47 -5.45 4.50
N LEU A 232 0.12 -4.51 3.62
CA LEU A 232 -1.09 -3.68 3.68
C LEU A 232 -2.37 -4.37 3.13
N GLU A 233 -2.33 -5.67 2.81
CA GLU A 233 -3.43 -6.44 2.21
C GLU A 233 -3.88 -5.93 0.82
N LEU A 234 -3.03 -5.22 0.09
CA LEU A 234 -3.29 -4.72 -1.27
C LEU A 234 -2.75 -5.69 -2.33
N MET A 235 -3.03 -7.00 -2.16
CA MET A 235 -2.47 -8.09 -2.97
C MET A 235 -2.56 -7.90 -4.50
N PRO A 236 -3.67 -7.40 -5.09
CA PRO A 236 -3.72 -7.13 -6.54
C PRO A 236 -2.70 -6.08 -7.01
N LEU A 237 -2.46 -5.03 -6.21
CA LEU A 237 -1.44 -4.02 -6.49
C LEU A 237 -0.04 -4.58 -6.22
N ALA A 238 0.15 -5.37 -5.15
CA ALA A 238 1.42 -6.03 -4.88
C ALA A 238 1.87 -6.92 -6.05
N LEU A 239 0.95 -7.70 -6.62
CA LEU A 239 1.22 -8.53 -7.79
C LEU A 239 1.55 -7.70 -9.05
N ASP A 240 0.90 -6.57 -9.26
CA ASP A 240 1.18 -5.65 -10.37
C ASP A 240 2.60 -5.06 -10.27
N TYR A 241 2.94 -4.50 -9.11
CA TYR A 241 4.28 -3.95 -8.86
C TYR A 241 5.38 -5.03 -8.91
N GLN A 242 5.11 -6.25 -8.42
CA GLN A 242 6.08 -7.35 -8.48
C GLN A 242 6.26 -7.92 -9.90
N ARG A 243 5.23 -7.88 -10.76
CA ARG A 243 5.37 -8.18 -12.19
C ARG A 243 6.24 -7.15 -12.89
N ARG A 244 5.98 -5.86 -12.65
CA ARG A 244 6.84 -4.78 -13.15
C ARG A 244 8.30 -4.92 -12.70
N ALA A 245 8.54 -5.40 -11.47
CA ALA A 245 9.89 -5.68 -10.98
C ALA A 245 10.59 -6.79 -11.79
N LEU A 246 9.87 -7.87 -12.12
CA LEU A 246 10.38 -8.96 -12.96
C LEU A 246 10.62 -8.51 -14.41
N GLU A 247 9.71 -7.72 -14.98
CA GLU A 247 9.85 -7.12 -16.31
C GLU A 247 11.07 -6.17 -16.39
N ALA A 248 11.24 -5.31 -15.38
CA ALA A 248 12.39 -4.42 -15.28
C ALA A 248 13.71 -5.18 -15.11
N ALA A 249 13.74 -6.28 -14.35
CA ALA A 249 14.92 -7.12 -14.20
C ALA A 249 15.32 -7.78 -15.53
N GLY A 250 14.34 -8.32 -16.27
CA GLY A 250 14.57 -8.87 -17.61
C GLY A 250 15.07 -7.82 -18.60
N ALA A 251 14.46 -6.63 -18.63
CA ALA A 251 14.86 -5.54 -19.50
C ALA A 251 16.28 -5.02 -19.19
N ALA A 252 16.65 -4.91 -17.90
CA ALA A 252 18.01 -4.51 -17.49
C ALA A 252 19.07 -5.52 -17.93
N ALA A 253 18.74 -6.83 -17.85
CA ALA A 253 19.59 -7.92 -18.31
C ALA A 253 19.77 -7.91 -19.84
N GLU A 254 18.68 -7.82 -20.60
CA GLU A 254 18.69 -7.80 -22.07
C GLU A 254 19.44 -6.59 -22.65
N GLN A 255 19.32 -5.43 -22.00
CA GLN A 255 19.94 -4.18 -22.46
C GLN A 255 21.39 -4.00 -21.96
N GLY A 256 21.88 -4.89 -21.08
CA GLY A 256 23.23 -4.80 -20.51
C GLY A 256 23.45 -3.57 -19.64
N LEU A 257 22.40 -3.10 -18.95
CA LEU A 257 22.39 -1.86 -18.16
C LEU A 257 22.90 -2.03 -16.72
N LEU A 258 23.13 -3.26 -16.29
CA LEU A 258 23.61 -3.59 -14.94
C LEU A 258 25.15 -3.46 -14.89
N GLY A 259 25.63 -2.63 -13.97
CA GLY A 259 27.05 -2.46 -13.67
C GLY A 259 27.60 -3.55 -12.76
N PRO A 260 28.92 -3.55 -12.47
CA PRO A 260 29.56 -4.57 -11.64
C PRO A 260 29.10 -4.56 -10.17
N GLU A 261 28.41 -3.51 -9.71
CA GLU A 261 27.84 -3.41 -8.36
C GLU A 261 26.38 -3.88 -8.28
N ASP A 262 25.68 -4.00 -9.42
CA ASP A 262 24.27 -4.40 -9.51
C ASP A 262 24.07 -5.92 -9.38
N GLY A 263 25.14 -6.70 -9.34
CA GLY A 263 25.13 -8.16 -9.26
C GLY A 263 24.95 -8.86 -10.60
N ASP A 264 24.63 -10.16 -10.54
CA ASP A 264 24.42 -10.98 -11.74
C ASP A 264 22.99 -10.76 -12.28
N PRO A 265 22.81 -10.42 -13.58
CA PRO A 265 21.50 -10.20 -14.19
C PRO A 265 20.54 -11.39 -14.06
N GLU A 266 21.05 -12.63 -14.15
CA GLU A 266 20.23 -13.84 -14.05
C GLU A 266 19.77 -14.06 -12.60
N VAL A 267 20.62 -13.74 -11.62
CA VAL A 267 20.29 -13.80 -10.19
C VAL A 267 19.24 -12.73 -9.83
N LEU A 268 19.37 -11.51 -10.36
CA LEU A 268 18.40 -10.43 -10.14
C LEU A 268 17.00 -10.82 -10.69
N ALA A 269 16.95 -11.33 -11.92
CA ALA A 269 15.70 -11.78 -12.55
C ALA A 269 15.08 -12.98 -11.82
N ALA A 270 15.89 -13.96 -11.41
CA ALA A 270 15.43 -15.11 -10.64
C ALA A 270 14.93 -14.75 -9.24
N GLY A 271 15.55 -13.75 -8.59
CA GLY A 271 15.07 -13.16 -7.35
C GLY A 271 13.69 -12.51 -7.50
N ALA A 272 13.53 -11.64 -8.51
CA ALA A 272 12.25 -11.00 -8.82
C ALA A 272 11.14 -12.03 -9.16
N ALA A 273 11.47 -13.09 -9.89
CA ALA A 273 10.57 -14.19 -10.20
C ALA A 273 10.18 -15.00 -8.95
N THR A 274 11.11 -15.26 -8.04
CA THR A 274 10.87 -15.95 -6.76
C THR A 274 9.92 -15.15 -5.86
N CYS A 275 10.11 -13.83 -5.77
CA CYS A 275 9.20 -12.94 -5.03
C CYS A 275 7.79 -12.89 -5.65
N LEU A 276 7.67 -12.85 -6.99
CA LEU A 276 6.38 -12.94 -7.66
C LEU A 276 5.69 -14.29 -7.40
N ALA A 277 6.45 -15.39 -7.47
CA ALA A 277 5.95 -16.72 -7.20
C ALA A 277 5.43 -16.86 -5.76
N ALA A 278 6.09 -16.23 -4.78
CA ALA A 278 5.65 -16.23 -3.39
C ALA A 278 4.30 -15.51 -3.21
N LEU A 279 4.13 -14.33 -3.81
CA LEU A 279 2.84 -13.60 -3.77
C LEU A 279 1.72 -14.36 -4.50
N CYS A 280 2.02 -15.03 -5.61
CA CYS A 280 1.07 -15.92 -6.28
C CYS A 280 0.66 -17.11 -5.39
N ALA A 281 1.61 -17.73 -4.67
CA ALA A 281 1.30 -18.81 -3.74
C ALA A 281 0.49 -18.32 -2.52
N GLU A 282 0.78 -17.12 -1.99
CA GLU A 282 -0.02 -16.47 -0.94
C GLU A 282 -1.48 -16.25 -1.36
N LEU A 283 -1.70 -15.69 -2.55
CA LEU A 283 -3.05 -15.49 -3.09
C LEU A 283 -3.76 -16.83 -3.37
N GLY A 284 -3.04 -17.84 -3.86
CA GLY A 284 -3.57 -19.19 -4.04
C GLY A 284 -4.09 -19.80 -2.73
N GLU A 285 -3.34 -19.68 -1.63
CA GLU A 285 -3.80 -20.18 -0.33
C GLU A 285 -5.00 -19.38 0.19
N ALA A 286 -5.00 -18.04 0.04
CA ALA A 286 -6.15 -17.21 0.41
C ALA A 286 -7.45 -17.62 -0.32
N LEU A 287 -7.35 -17.98 -1.61
CA LEU A 287 -8.49 -18.45 -2.40
C LEU A 287 -8.94 -19.88 -2.02
N LEU A 288 -8.01 -20.79 -1.67
CA LEU A 288 -8.37 -22.08 -1.06
C LEU A 288 -9.08 -21.87 0.28
N ASP A 289 -8.60 -20.90 1.05
CA ASP A 289 -9.08 -20.54 2.38
C ASP A 289 -10.49 -19.91 2.37
N ASP A 290 -10.87 -19.29 1.25
CA ASP A 290 -12.21 -18.79 0.92
C ASP A 290 -13.14 -19.86 0.32
N GLY A 291 -12.63 -21.07 0.07
CA GLY A 291 -13.39 -22.16 -0.53
C GLY A 291 -13.52 -22.10 -2.06
N ASP A 292 -12.66 -21.33 -2.75
CA ASP A 292 -12.58 -21.27 -4.21
C ASP A 292 -11.29 -21.94 -4.75
N PRO A 293 -11.24 -23.29 -4.79
CA PRO A 293 -10.12 -24.01 -5.38
C PRO A 293 -10.02 -23.84 -6.90
N GLY A 294 -11.10 -23.38 -7.56
CA GLY A 294 -11.11 -23.14 -9.00
C GLY A 294 -10.25 -21.93 -9.36
N SER A 295 -10.42 -20.82 -8.64
CA SER A 295 -9.61 -19.62 -8.80
C SER A 295 -8.21 -19.77 -8.19
N ALA A 296 -8.01 -20.60 -7.17
CA ALA A 296 -6.71 -20.82 -6.55
C ALA A 296 -5.68 -21.51 -7.48
N ALA A 297 -6.11 -22.54 -8.23
CA ALA A 297 -5.20 -23.40 -8.99
C ALA A 297 -4.34 -22.67 -10.05
N PRO A 298 -4.85 -21.69 -10.83
CA PRO A 298 -4.03 -20.86 -11.72
C PRO A 298 -2.89 -20.12 -11.02
N HIS A 299 -3.10 -19.63 -9.80
CA HIS A 299 -2.08 -18.90 -9.05
C HIS A 299 -0.94 -19.81 -8.58
N PHE A 300 -1.25 -21.03 -8.12
CA PHE A 300 -0.21 -22.02 -7.81
C PHE A 300 0.52 -22.55 -9.05
N ALA A 301 -0.17 -22.69 -10.19
CA ALA A 301 0.46 -23.08 -11.45
C ALA A 301 1.48 -22.02 -11.92
N GLU A 302 1.14 -20.75 -11.81
CA GLU A 302 2.04 -19.62 -12.11
C GLU A 302 3.19 -19.54 -11.10
N ALA A 303 2.92 -19.74 -9.80
CA ALA A 303 3.97 -19.80 -8.78
C ALA A 303 4.98 -20.93 -9.04
N ARG A 304 4.51 -22.13 -9.44
CA ARG A 304 5.39 -23.23 -9.84
C ARG A 304 6.25 -22.83 -11.04
N ARG A 305 5.63 -22.32 -12.12
CA ARG A 305 6.34 -21.94 -13.36
C ARG A 305 7.45 -20.93 -13.11
N LEU A 306 7.17 -19.90 -12.31
CA LEU A 306 8.14 -18.86 -11.93
C LEU A 306 9.26 -19.39 -11.05
N ALA A 307 8.95 -20.28 -10.08
CA ALA A 307 9.96 -20.88 -9.23
C ALA A 307 10.85 -21.89 -9.99
N GLU A 308 10.28 -22.68 -10.91
CA GLU A 308 11.04 -23.54 -11.84
C GLU A 308 11.97 -22.71 -12.75
N GLN A 309 11.49 -21.57 -13.27
CA GLN A 309 12.28 -20.63 -14.05
C GLN A 309 13.47 -20.08 -13.23
N ALA A 310 13.21 -19.62 -12.00
CA ALA A 310 14.27 -19.13 -11.11
C ALA A 310 15.30 -20.23 -10.77
N LEU A 311 14.86 -21.45 -10.48
CA LEU A 311 15.74 -22.59 -10.20
C LEU A 311 16.58 -23.04 -11.40
N ALA A 312 16.14 -22.76 -12.63
CA ALA A 312 16.90 -23.05 -13.84
C ALA A 312 17.97 -21.98 -14.14
N GLN A 313 17.80 -20.77 -13.61
CA GLN A 313 18.71 -19.62 -13.79
C GLN A 313 19.74 -19.50 -12.65
N LEU A 314 19.36 -19.83 -11.41
CA LEU A 314 20.24 -19.67 -10.25
C LEU A 314 21.37 -20.72 -10.21
N PRO A 315 22.66 -20.31 -10.11
CA PRO A 315 23.74 -21.26 -9.85
C PRO A 315 23.58 -21.95 -8.48
N PRO A 316 24.17 -23.16 -8.27
CA PRO A 316 23.91 -23.98 -7.08
C PRO A 316 24.22 -23.32 -5.74
N ASP A 317 25.20 -22.40 -5.72
CA ASP A 317 25.66 -21.67 -4.54
C ASP A 317 25.10 -20.23 -4.49
N ALA A 318 24.12 -19.89 -5.35
CA ALA A 318 23.56 -18.55 -5.43
C ALA A 318 22.72 -18.17 -4.21
N GLU A 319 22.81 -16.91 -3.81
CA GLU A 319 21.85 -16.32 -2.90
C GLU A 319 20.43 -16.38 -3.52
N GLY A 320 19.44 -16.76 -2.72
CA GLY A 320 18.05 -16.96 -3.20
C GLY A 320 17.70 -18.36 -3.71
N ILE A 321 18.65 -19.28 -3.99
CA ILE A 321 18.29 -20.62 -4.49
C ILE A 321 17.38 -21.40 -3.52
N VAL A 322 17.62 -21.27 -2.21
CA VAL A 322 16.78 -21.89 -1.18
C VAL A 322 15.40 -21.23 -1.09
N ALA A 323 15.28 -19.93 -1.39
CA ALA A 323 14.00 -19.25 -1.47
C ALA A 323 13.15 -19.78 -2.63
N ALA A 324 13.76 -19.93 -3.82
CA ALA A 324 13.09 -20.53 -4.96
C ALA A 324 12.65 -21.98 -4.68
N GLN A 325 13.47 -22.78 -3.95
CA GLN A 325 13.08 -24.14 -3.51
C GLN A 325 11.89 -24.15 -2.54
N VAL A 326 11.82 -23.20 -1.60
CA VAL A 326 10.70 -23.07 -0.66
C VAL A 326 9.40 -22.73 -1.39
N VAL A 327 9.44 -21.73 -2.27
CA VAL A 327 8.28 -21.29 -3.05
C VAL A 327 7.82 -22.37 -4.04
N HIS A 328 8.74 -23.06 -4.70
CA HIS A 328 8.42 -24.22 -5.52
C HIS A 328 7.71 -25.33 -4.71
N GLY A 329 8.26 -25.66 -3.53
CA GLY A 329 7.64 -26.62 -2.61
C GLY A 329 6.23 -26.19 -2.18
N TRP A 330 6.02 -24.91 -1.91
CA TRP A 330 4.71 -24.35 -1.58
C TRP A 330 3.73 -24.46 -2.76
N ALA A 331 4.14 -24.08 -3.97
CA ALA A 331 3.30 -24.22 -5.17
C ALA A 331 2.86 -25.68 -5.41
N LEU A 332 3.75 -26.65 -5.22
CA LEU A 332 3.41 -28.09 -5.26
C LEU A 332 2.38 -28.47 -4.19
N VAL A 333 2.49 -27.95 -2.96
CA VAL A 333 1.51 -28.19 -1.88
C VAL A 333 0.13 -27.61 -2.23
N GLY A 334 0.07 -26.45 -2.87
CA GLY A 334 -1.15 -25.83 -3.40
C GLY A 334 -1.81 -26.61 -4.53
N LEU A 335 -1.01 -27.20 -5.42
CA LEU A 335 -1.48 -28.07 -6.52
C LEU A 335 -1.87 -29.50 -6.09
N GLY A 336 -1.78 -29.83 -4.79
CA GLY A 336 -2.05 -31.17 -4.26
C GLY A 336 -0.89 -32.15 -4.38
N GLU A 337 0.26 -31.74 -4.92
CA GLU A 337 1.49 -32.53 -5.05
C GLU A 337 2.32 -32.58 -3.73
N HIS A 338 1.63 -32.51 -2.58
CA HIS A 338 2.21 -32.35 -1.24
C HIS A 338 3.20 -33.46 -0.84
N ALA A 339 3.08 -34.67 -1.40
CA ALA A 339 4.05 -35.75 -1.21
C ALA A 339 5.42 -35.40 -1.81
N ALA A 340 5.43 -34.91 -3.06
CA ALA A 340 6.65 -34.52 -3.78
C ALA A 340 7.34 -33.30 -3.12
N ALA A 341 6.55 -32.36 -2.60
CA ALA A 341 7.05 -31.16 -1.92
C ALA A 341 7.82 -31.44 -0.60
N SER A 342 7.43 -32.49 0.13
CA SER A 342 7.91 -32.69 1.52
C SER A 342 9.40 -33.00 1.65
N GLY A 343 10.00 -33.69 0.67
CA GLY A 343 11.45 -33.96 0.63
C GLY A 343 12.28 -32.67 0.47
N PRO A 344 12.05 -31.89 -0.60
CA PRO A 344 12.64 -30.57 -0.80
C PRO A 344 12.43 -29.61 0.37
N LEU A 345 11.20 -29.49 0.89
CA LEU A 345 10.90 -28.58 2.00
C LEU A 345 11.65 -28.97 3.29
N ARG A 346 11.79 -30.27 3.60
CA ARG A 346 12.66 -30.74 4.71
C ARG A 346 14.13 -30.40 4.48
N ALA A 347 14.61 -30.35 3.23
CA ALA A 347 15.98 -29.93 2.92
C ALA A 347 16.15 -28.41 3.10
N ALA A 348 15.21 -27.62 2.58
CA ALA A 348 15.19 -26.17 2.74
C ALA A 348 15.22 -25.75 4.21
N VAL A 349 14.35 -26.32 5.08
CA VAL A 349 14.34 -26.05 6.53
C VAL A 349 15.70 -26.33 7.19
N ARG A 350 16.44 -27.36 6.76
CA ARG A 350 17.79 -27.63 7.29
C ARG A 350 18.82 -26.61 6.82
N LEU A 351 18.75 -26.17 5.55
CA LEU A 351 19.66 -25.19 4.98
C LEU A 351 19.44 -23.80 5.59
N THR A 352 18.19 -23.34 5.69
CA THR A 352 17.85 -22.03 6.28
C THR A 352 18.15 -21.96 7.77
N SER A 353 17.96 -23.07 8.50
CA SER A 353 18.40 -23.18 9.91
C SER A 353 19.92 -23.00 10.08
N ALA A 354 20.72 -23.28 9.05
CA ALA A 354 22.17 -23.13 9.09
C ALA A 354 22.65 -21.76 8.58
N THR A 355 21.95 -21.13 7.63
CA THR A 355 22.28 -19.77 7.14
C THR A 355 21.80 -18.67 8.10
N GLY A 356 20.78 -18.95 8.91
CA GLY A 356 20.26 -18.01 9.92
C GLY A 356 19.21 -17.02 9.41
N ASP A 357 18.76 -17.14 8.15
CA ASP A 357 17.62 -16.38 7.62
C ASP A 357 16.33 -16.84 8.32
N ARG A 358 15.81 -15.97 9.19
CA ARG A 358 14.65 -16.25 10.04
C ARG A 358 13.32 -16.16 9.29
N ALA A 359 13.23 -15.26 8.31
CA ALA A 359 12.00 -15.07 7.54
C ALA A 359 11.79 -16.23 6.56
N LEU A 360 12.84 -16.63 5.86
CA LEU A 360 12.80 -17.80 4.97
C LEU A 360 12.68 -19.11 5.75
N LEU A 361 13.28 -19.23 6.95
CA LEU A 361 13.05 -20.38 7.82
C LEU A 361 11.57 -20.50 8.25
N ALA A 362 10.94 -19.39 8.66
CA ALA A 362 9.52 -19.38 9.01
C ALA A 362 8.63 -19.77 7.82
N SER A 363 8.92 -19.24 6.62
CA SER A 363 8.23 -19.60 5.38
C SER A 363 8.41 -21.09 5.03
N ALA A 364 9.63 -21.62 5.13
CA ALA A 364 9.94 -23.02 4.87
C ALA A 364 9.22 -23.97 5.85
N GLN A 365 9.15 -23.59 7.14
CA GLN A 365 8.42 -24.36 8.16
C GLN A 365 6.91 -24.31 7.95
N LEU A 366 6.34 -23.16 7.57
CA LEU A 366 4.93 -23.03 7.21
C LEU A 366 4.56 -23.92 6.02
N ALA A 367 5.33 -23.84 4.93
CA ALA A 367 5.13 -24.66 3.74
C ALA A 367 5.28 -26.17 4.04
N LEU A 368 6.26 -26.55 4.86
CA LEU A 368 6.42 -27.94 5.31
C LEU A 368 5.26 -28.39 6.21
N GLY A 369 4.78 -27.53 7.13
CA GLY A 369 3.63 -27.81 7.98
C GLY A 369 2.37 -28.07 7.18
N ARG A 370 2.09 -27.24 6.17
CA ARG A 370 1.01 -27.45 5.17
C ARG A 370 1.16 -28.78 4.44
N ALA A 371 2.37 -29.10 3.97
CA ALA A 371 2.64 -30.36 3.28
C ALA A 371 2.35 -31.59 4.16
N LEU A 372 2.73 -31.54 5.45
CA LEU A 372 2.51 -32.62 6.42
C LEU A 372 1.04 -32.73 6.82
N ARG A 373 0.34 -31.60 7.01
CA ARG A 373 -1.12 -31.59 7.29
C ARG A 373 -1.90 -32.24 6.15
N ARG A 374 -1.64 -31.84 4.89
CA ARG A 374 -2.29 -32.43 3.70
C ARG A 374 -1.92 -33.91 3.46
N GLN A 375 -0.83 -34.40 4.06
CA GLN A 375 -0.48 -35.83 4.10
C GLN A 375 -1.14 -36.62 5.26
N GLY A 376 -1.78 -35.95 6.22
CA GLY A 376 -2.32 -36.56 7.43
C GLY A 376 -1.30 -36.75 8.56
N ASP A 377 -0.07 -36.24 8.44
CA ASP A 377 0.91 -36.21 9.55
C ASP A 377 0.63 -35.00 10.46
N GLY A 378 -0.46 -35.08 11.23
CA GLY A 378 -0.89 -33.99 12.10
C GLY A 378 0.11 -33.62 13.19
N ARG A 379 0.93 -34.57 13.67
CA ARG A 379 1.97 -34.29 14.67
C ARG A 379 3.17 -33.59 14.05
N GLY A 380 3.61 -34.02 12.86
CA GLY A 380 4.64 -33.32 12.11
C GLY A 380 4.19 -31.92 11.69
N ALA A 381 2.92 -31.75 11.34
CA ALA A 381 2.33 -30.44 11.04
C ALA A 381 2.34 -29.50 12.26
N ASP A 382 1.82 -29.93 13.41
CA ASP A 382 1.81 -29.18 14.69
C ASP A 382 3.22 -28.64 15.00
N GLU A 383 4.23 -29.52 14.96
CA GLU A 383 5.62 -29.15 15.27
C GLU A 383 6.21 -28.08 14.33
N GLN A 384 5.94 -28.15 13.02
CA GLN A 384 6.49 -27.18 12.07
C GLN A 384 5.70 -25.86 12.08
N LEU A 385 4.37 -25.92 12.14
CA LEU A 385 3.52 -24.75 12.17
C LEU A 385 3.71 -23.93 13.46
N ALA A 386 3.87 -24.59 14.62
CA ALA A 386 4.15 -23.90 15.87
C ALA A 386 5.52 -23.18 15.86
N LYS A 387 6.55 -23.76 15.21
CA LYS A 387 7.84 -23.09 15.02
C LYS A 387 7.76 -21.91 14.05
N ALA A 388 7.01 -22.06 12.96
CA ALA A 388 6.74 -20.98 12.02
C ALA A 388 6.03 -19.81 12.72
N LEU A 389 5.02 -20.10 13.56
CA LEU A 389 4.32 -19.11 14.37
C LEU A 389 5.24 -18.40 15.37
N ALA A 390 6.11 -19.15 16.05
CA ALA A 390 7.07 -18.58 17.00
C ALA A 390 8.02 -17.59 16.30
N LEU A 391 8.69 -18.03 15.23
CA LEU A 391 9.59 -17.17 14.44
C LEU A 391 8.86 -15.96 13.85
N ALA A 392 7.65 -16.15 13.31
CA ALA A 392 6.89 -15.06 12.72
C ALA A 392 6.38 -14.04 13.77
N SER A 393 6.18 -14.47 15.01
CA SER A 393 5.81 -13.58 16.12
C SER A 393 7.05 -12.82 16.65
N GLU A 394 8.15 -13.53 16.91
CA GLU A 394 9.43 -12.98 17.37
C GLU A 394 10.00 -11.94 16.39
N HIS A 395 10.03 -12.27 15.09
CA HIS A 395 10.57 -11.42 14.03
C HIS A 395 9.51 -10.53 13.36
N GLY A 396 8.31 -10.44 13.94
CA GLY A 396 7.30 -9.48 13.53
C GLY A 396 6.87 -9.59 12.05
N LEU A 397 6.68 -10.82 11.56
CA LEU A 397 6.34 -11.17 10.18
C LEU A 397 4.82 -11.41 10.07
N PRO A 398 4.00 -10.37 9.83
CA PRO A 398 2.57 -10.42 10.13
C PRO A 398 1.81 -11.37 9.19
N ARG A 399 2.15 -11.43 7.89
CA ARG A 399 1.56 -12.39 6.94
C ARG A 399 1.82 -13.84 7.33
N LEU A 400 3.08 -14.19 7.62
CA LEU A 400 3.46 -15.55 8.02
C LEU A 400 2.85 -15.96 9.37
N ARG A 401 2.76 -15.02 10.33
CA ARG A 401 2.10 -15.25 11.63
C ARG A 401 0.63 -15.65 11.44
N ARG A 402 -0.14 -14.90 10.65
CA ARG A 402 -1.55 -15.20 10.38
C ARG A 402 -1.73 -16.52 9.65
N ALA A 403 -0.92 -16.78 8.64
CA ALA A 403 -0.95 -18.06 7.93
C ALA A 403 -0.66 -19.24 8.87
N ALA A 404 0.31 -19.11 9.78
CA ALA A 404 0.60 -20.14 10.78
C ALA A 404 -0.53 -20.29 11.83
N LEU A 405 -1.09 -19.20 12.35
CA LEU A 405 -2.25 -19.23 13.25
C LEU A 405 -3.46 -19.93 12.62
N ARG A 406 -3.75 -19.60 11.35
CA ARG A 406 -4.86 -20.20 10.61
C ARG A 406 -4.62 -21.68 10.35
N GLU A 407 -3.44 -22.07 9.86
CA GLU A 407 -3.11 -23.49 9.63
C GLU A 407 -3.14 -24.33 10.92
N LEU A 408 -2.72 -23.77 12.07
CA LEU A 408 -2.84 -24.43 13.37
C LEU A 408 -4.31 -24.55 13.82
N CYS A 409 -5.13 -23.52 13.62
CA CYS A 409 -6.57 -23.57 13.86
C CYS A 409 -7.23 -24.66 13.00
N THR A 410 -6.95 -24.70 11.70
CA THR A 410 -7.48 -25.72 10.78
C THR A 410 -7.00 -27.12 11.17
N LEU A 411 -5.71 -27.30 11.49
CA LEU A 411 -5.15 -28.57 11.95
C LEU A 411 -5.87 -29.09 13.20
N HIS A 412 -6.04 -28.25 14.22
CA HIS A 412 -6.69 -28.69 15.45
C HIS A 412 -8.21 -28.88 15.31
N ALA A 413 -8.86 -28.18 14.39
CA ALA A 413 -10.24 -28.48 14.00
C ALA A 413 -10.35 -29.84 13.26
N GLU A 414 -9.42 -30.15 12.35
CA GLU A 414 -9.33 -31.46 11.66
C GLU A 414 -9.04 -32.62 12.63
N LEU A 415 -8.40 -32.34 13.77
CA LEU A 415 -8.09 -33.29 14.84
C LEU A 415 -9.14 -33.36 15.97
N ASP A 416 -10.24 -32.60 15.87
CA ASP A 416 -11.29 -32.46 16.91
C ASP A 416 -10.77 -31.98 18.29
N ASP A 417 -9.66 -31.22 18.30
CA ASP A 417 -9.07 -30.59 19.50
C ASP A 417 -9.48 -29.11 19.60
N ALA A 418 -10.73 -28.88 19.98
CA ALA A 418 -11.26 -27.54 20.22
C ALA A 418 -10.47 -26.75 21.29
N GLY A 419 -9.84 -27.44 22.24
CA GLY A 419 -9.04 -26.83 23.30
C GLY A 419 -7.77 -26.16 22.80
N ARG A 420 -7.12 -26.75 21.78
CA ARG A 420 -6.00 -26.13 21.07
C ARG A 420 -6.43 -25.21 19.93
N ALA A 421 -7.53 -25.51 19.23
CA ALA A 421 -7.98 -24.68 18.11
C ALA A 421 -8.41 -23.27 18.55
N LEU A 422 -9.13 -23.16 19.67
CA LEU A 422 -9.76 -21.90 20.09
C LEU A 422 -8.75 -20.75 20.37
N PRO A 423 -7.63 -20.94 21.09
CA PRO A 423 -6.63 -19.88 21.27
C PRO A 423 -6.01 -19.38 19.96
N TYR A 424 -5.77 -20.28 19.00
CA TYR A 424 -5.26 -19.89 17.67
C TYR A 424 -6.30 -19.12 16.87
N LEU A 425 -7.58 -19.52 16.93
CA LEU A 425 -8.68 -18.78 16.33
C LEU A 425 -8.84 -17.39 16.96
N GLN A 426 -8.76 -17.27 18.28
CA GLN A 426 -8.85 -15.98 18.99
C GLN A 426 -7.68 -15.05 18.60
N ALA A 427 -6.46 -15.56 18.54
CA ALA A 427 -5.29 -14.79 18.11
C ALA A 427 -5.40 -14.38 16.63
N TYR A 428 -5.87 -15.27 15.75
CA TYR A 428 -6.10 -14.96 14.34
C TYR A 428 -7.20 -13.88 14.18
N LEU A 429 -8.32 -14.02 14.91
CA LEU A 429 -9.40 -13.04 14.87
C LEU A 429 -9.01 -11.68 15.48
N ALA A 430 -8.11 -11.64 16.47
CA ALA A 430 -7.53 -10.39 16.94
C ALA A 430 -6.68 -9.72 15.85
N ASP A 431 -5.74 -10.48 15.26
CA ASP A 431 -4.92 -10.02 14.11
C ASP A 431 -5.80 -9.59 12.90
N GLU A 432 -7.03 -10.12 12.74
CA GLU A 432 -8.03 -9.73 11.73
C GLU A 432 -8.91 -8.53 12.13
N LEU A 433 -9.31 -8.40 13.41
CA LEU A 433 -10.17 -7.30 13.86
C LEU A 433 -9.45 -5.95 13.81
N ASP A 434 -8.14 -5.93 14.07
CA ASP A 434 -7.26 -4.78 13.83
C ASP A 434 -7.22 -4.33 12.35
N ARG A 435 -7.75 -5.12 11.40
CA ARG A 435 -7.92 -4.72 9.99
C ARG A 435 -9.20 -3.96 9.70
N VAL A 436 -10.22 -4.10 10.55
CA VAL A 436 -11.58 -3.71 10.20
C VAL A 436 -11.76 -2.21 10.39
N ASP A 437 -11.38 -1.46 9.36
CA ASP A 437 -11.86 -0.11 9.15
C ASP A 437 -12.26 0.14 7.69
N GLU A 438 -13.20 1.06 7.53
CA GLU A 438 -13.72 1.60 6.26
C GLU A 438 -12.61 2.18 5.35
N ARG A 439 -11.44 2.41 5.96
CA ARG A 439 -10.13 2.65 5.38
C ARG A 439 -9.88 1.91 4.04
N ARG A 440 -9.96 0.57 3.95
CA ARG A 440 -9.52 -0.20 2.75
C ARG A 440 -10.22 0.16 1.44
N THR A 441 -11.53 0.48 1.46
CA THR A 441 -12.26 0.89 0.25
C THR A 441 -11.90 2.31 -0.17
N ARG A 442 -11.74 3.22 0.81
CA ARG A 442 -11.25 4.60 0.60
C ARG A 442 -9.82 4.62 0.05
N TRP A 443 -8.99 3.62 0.36
CA TRP A 443 -7.62 3.52 -0.13
C TRP A 443 -7.49 3.18 -1.61
N VAL A 444 -8.30 2.24 -2.13
CA VAL A 444 -8.31 1.95 -3.58
C VAL A 444 -8.74 3.19 -4.36
N GLU A 445 -9.71 3.95 -3.82
CA GLU A 445 -10.11 5.24 -4.39
C GLU A 445 -8.98 6.29 -4.29
N LEU A 446 -8.24 6.35 -3.19
CA LEU A 446 -7.12 7.30 -3.01
C LEU A 446 -5.92 6.99 -3.90
N PHE A 447 -5.50 5.72 -4.03
CA PHE A 447 -4.48 5.32 -5.01
C PHE A 447 -4.91 5.67 -6.44
N GLY A 448 -6.15 5.36 -6.81
CA GLY A 448 -6.71 5.73 -8.11
C GLY A 448 -6.71 7.24 -8.36
N ARG A 449 -7.24 8.02 -7.40
CA ARG A 449 -7.26 9.50 -7.48
C ARG A 449 -5.87 10.11 -7.52
N ARG A 450 -4.92 9.66 -6.68
CA ARG A 450 -3.56 10.23 -6.61
C ARG A 450 -2.76 9.90 -7.87
N LYS A 451 -2.88 8.67 -8.40
CA LYS A 451 -2.34 8.30 -9.71
C LYS A 451 -2.90 9.22 -10.81
N SER A 452 -4.22 9.37 -10.90
CA SER A 452 -4.85 10.26 -11.89
C SER A 452 -4.47 11.74 -11.73
N LEU A 453 -4.24 12.22 -10.50
CA LEU A 453 -3.77 13.59 -10.27
C LEU A 453 -2.34 13.79 -10.80
N LEU A 454 -1.45 12.82 -10.59
CA LEU A 454 -0.06 12.90 -11.04
C LEU A 454 0.09 12.63 -12.54
N GLU A 455 -0.74 11.76 -13.12
CA GLU A 455 -0.87 11.65 -14.58
C GLU A 455 -1.30 13.00 -15.18
N ASN A 456 -2.24 13.71 -14.55
CA ASN A 456 -2.61 15.07 -14.96
C ASN A 456 -1.50 16.11 -14.73
N GLU A 457 -0.75 16.04 -13.63
CA GLU A 457 0.38 16.95 -13.36
C GLU A 457 1.57 16.68 -14.31
N ARG A 458 1.87 15.41 -14.63
CA ARG A 458 2.87 15.01 -15.64
C ARG A 458 2.42 15.39 -17.05
N ALA A 459 1.16 15.17 -17.41
CA ALA A 459 0.60 15.65 -18.68
C ALA A 459 0.65 17.18 -18.75
N ALA A 460 0.31 17.90 -17.67
CA ALA A 460 0.44 19.35 -17.60
C ALA A 460 1.91 19.80 -17.69
N GLY A 461 2.85 19.07 -17.10
CA GLY A 461 4.30 19.31 -17.19
C GLY A 461 4.87 19.07 -18.60
N GLN A 462 4.47 17.99 -19.26
CA GLN A 462 4.79 17.72 -20.66
C GLN A 462 4.18 18.80 -21.58
N LEU A 463 2.91 19.16 -21.38
CA LEU A 463 2.27 20.28 -22.08
C LEU A 463 2.95 21.61 -21.79
N ARG A 464 3.46 21.83 -20.57
CA ARG A 464 4.21 23.03 -20.18
C ARG A 464 5.56 23.10 -20.90
N ARG A 465 6.31 21.99 -20.97
CA ARG A 465 7.55 21.87 -21.77
C ARG A 465 7.25 22.11 -23.26
N GLN A 466 6.27 21.42 -23.83
CA GLN A 466 5.81 21.63 -25.22
C GLN A 466 5.30 23.06 -25.49
N ALA A 467 4.77 23.76 -24.49
CA ALA A 467 4.28 25.13 -24.63
C ALA A 467 5.39 26.18 -24.49
N TYR A 468 6.44 25.93 -23.70
CA TYR A 468 7.41 26.94 -23.27
C TYR A 468 8.89 26.65 -23.56
N GLU A 469 9.25 25.47 -24.06
CA GLU A 469 10.62 25.14 -24.50
C GLU A 469 10.72 25.03 -26.02
N ASP A 470 11.93 25.17 -26.56
CA ASP A 470 12.26 24.94 -27.97
C ASP A 470 12.83 23.53 -28.17
N PRO A 471 12.28 22.70 -29.08
CA PRO A 471 12.64 21.29 -29.20
C PRO A 471 14.01 21.01 -29.85
N LEU A 472 14.73 22.03 -30.35
CA LEU A 472 16.06 21.86 -30.95
C LEU A 472 17.18 22.29 -29.98
N THR A 473 16.96 23.36 -29.23
CA THR A 473 17.98 23.99 -28.37
C THR A 473 17.71 23.80 -26.88
N HIS A 474 16.54 23.28 -26.50
CA HIS A 474 16.06 23.16 -25.11
C HIS A 474 15.99 24.48 -24.31
N LEU A 475 16.27 25.62 -24.95
CA LEU A 475 16.04 26.94 -24.38
C LEU A 475 14.53 27.20 -24.23
N PRO A 476 14.14 28.07 -23.29
CA PRO A 476 12.81 28.66 -23.29
C PRO A 476 12.46 29.29 -24.64
N ASN A 477 11.25 29.03 -25.12
CA ASN A 477 10.77 29.53 -26.41
C ASN A 477 10.15 30.93 -26.29
N ARG A 478 9.82 31.51 -27.44
CA ARG A 478 9.14 32.81 -27.55
C ARG A 478 7.94 33.00 -26.62
N ARG A 479 7.07 32.00 -26.39
CA ARG A 479 5.89 32.16 -25.52
C ARG A 479 6.29 32.39 -24.07
N TYR A 480 7.36 31.73 -23.62
CA TYR A 480 7.91 31.92 -22.29
C TYR A 480 8.52 33.32 -22.16
N ALA A 481 9.36 33.71 -23.11
CA ALA A 481 9.99 35.02 -23.14
C ALA A 481 8.96 36.17 -23.15
N GLU A 482 7.89 36.04 -23.93
CA GLU A 482 6.79 37.02 -23.95
C GLU A 482 6.09 37.13 -22.58
N ALA A 483 5.71 36.00 -21.96
CA ALA A 483 5.04 35.98 -20.66
C ALA A 483 5.93 36.49 -19.52
N ARG A 484 7.22 36.14 -19.51
CA ARG A 484 8.18 36.59 -18.51
C ARG A 484 8.39 38.10 -18.57
N LEU A 485 8.59 38.65 -19.77
CA LEU A 485 8.77 40.08 -19.97
C LEU A 485 7.52 40.89 -19.62
N ASP A 486 6.32 40.40 -20.00
CA ASP A 486 5.05 41.01 -19.58
C ASP A 486 4.91 41.03 -18.05
N GLY A 487 5.38 39.99 -17.35
CA GLY A 487 5.42 39.94 -15.88
C GLY A 487 6.40 40.94 -15.25
N LEU A 488 7.63 41.02 -15.77
CA LEU A 488 8.67 41.96 -15.29
C LEU A 488 8.21 43.42 -15.43
N LEU A 489 7.66 43.79 -16.60
CA LEU A 489 7.15 45.14 -16.85
C LEU A 489 5.93 45.46 -15.96
N SER A 490 5.03 44.50 -15.75
CA SER A 490 3.86 44.66 -14.87
C SER A 490 4.25 44.84 -13.39
N ALA A 491 5.37 44.26 -12.95
CA ALA A 491 5.93 44.47 -11.62
C ALA A 491 6.62 45.84 -11.44
N GLY A 492 6.68 46.68 -12.50
CA GLY A 492 7.31 47.99 -12.47
C GLY A 492 8.85 47.96 -12.51
N THR A 493 9.44 46.82 -12.85
CA THR A 493 10.89 46.70 -13.10
C THR A 493 11.26 47.33 -14.44
N THR A 494 12.53 47.65 -14.64
CA THR A 494 13.06 48.23 -15.88
C THR A 494 14.13 47.31 -16.48
N PRO A 495 13.75 46.12 -16.99
CA PRO A 495 14.71 45.14 -17.51
C PRO A 495 15.40 45.63 -18.78
N ALA A 496 16.60 45.10 -19.05
CA ALA A 496 17.19 45.17 -20.38
C ALA A 496 16.76 43.96 -21.24
N LEU A 497 16.67 44.18 -22.54
CA LEU A 497 16.32 43.19 -23.55
C LEU A 497 17.38 43.23 -24.64
N ALA A 498 17.94 42.07 -24.97
CA ALA A 498 18.77 41.90 -26.15
C ALA A 498 18.08 40.97 -27.16
N VAL A 499 18.09 41.36 -28.44
CA VAL A 499 17.74 40.49 -29.56
C VAL A 499 19.03 40.14 -30.31
N VAL A 500 19.26 38.85 -30.51
CA VAL A 500 20.48 38.24 -31.05
C VAL A 500 20.12 37.49 -32.32
N ASP A 501 20.95 37.59 -33.36
CA ASP A 501 20.74 36.91 -34.65
C ASP A 501 22.03 36.29 -35.16
N VAL A 502 21.96 35.05 -35.66
CA VAL A 502 23.09 34.35 -36.27
C VAL A 502 23.33 34.86 -37.69
N ASP A 503 24.44 35.58 -37.86
CA ASP A 503 24.70 36.33 -39.07
C ASP A 503 24.87 35.41 -40.30
N ARG A 504 23.97 35.59 -41.28
CA ARG A 504 23.92 34.83 -42.53
C ARG A 504 23.63 33.32 -42.33
N PHE A 505 22.87 32.93 -41.31
CA PHE A 505 22.53 31.53 -41.03
C PHE A 505 22.01 30.74 -42.25
N LYS A 506 21.27 31.38 -43.17
CA LYS A 506 20.88 30.74 -44.44
C LYS A 506 22.08 30.24 -45.24
N SER A 507 23.16 31.03 -45.36
CA SER A 507 24.38 30.62 -46.08
C SER A 507 25.17 29.54 -45.35
N ILE A 508 24.98 29.39 -44.03
CA ILE A 508 25.51 28.27 -43.25
C ILE A 508 24.72 27.00 -43.64
N ASN A 509 23.38 27.04 -43.60
CA ASN A 509 22.53 25.94 -44.05
C ASN A 509 22.79 25.54 -45.52
N ASP A 510 22.99 26.50 -46.41
CA ASP A 510 23.30 26.26 -47.83
C ASP A 510 24.67 25.55 -47.99
N ALA A 511 25.58 25.65 -47.01
CA ALA A 511 26.94 25.10 -47.05
C ALA A 511 27.09 23.73 -46.34
N VAL A 512 26.44 23.53 -45.18
CA VAL A 512 26.55 22.29 -44.37
C VAL A 512 25.25 21.49 -44.28
N GLY A 513 24.17 21.96 -44.91
CA GLY A 513 22.84 21.38 -44.81
C GLY A 513 22.14 21.68 -43.48
N HIS A 514 20.83 21.45 -43.44
CA HIS A 514 20.01 21.73 -42.25
C HIS A 514 20.50 21.04 -40.96
N PRO A 515 20.93 19.75 -40.95
CA PRO A 515 21.45 19.12 -39.74
C PRO A 515 22.72 19.78 -39.20
N GLY A 516 23.56 20.36 -40.07
CA GLY A 516 24.73 21.15 -39.69
C GLY A 516 24.35 22.52 -39.14
N GLY A 517 23.37 23.20 -39.75
CA GLY A 517 22.79 24.43 -39.21
C GLY A 517 22.14 24.23 -37.83
N ASP A 518 21.44 23.11 -37.64
CA ASP A 518 20.85 22.72 -36.36
C ASP A 518 21.90 22.48 -35.28
N ALA A 519 23.09 21.96 -35.65
CA ALA A 519 24.22 21.86 -34.74
C ALA A 519 24.77 23.25 -34.36
N VAL A 520 24.95 24.16 -35.33
CA VAL A 520 25.35 25.55 -35.07
C VAL A 520 24.40 26.25 -34.08
N LEU A 521 23.09 26.05 -34.22
CA LEU A 521 22.12 26.65 -33.30
C LEU A 521 22.21 26.11 -31.87
N ARG A 522 22.53 24.81 -31.69
CA ARG A 522 22.78 24.21 -30.37
C ARG A 522 24.05 24.79 -29.73
N THR A 523 25.16 24.82 -30.47
CA THR A 523 26.43 25.40 -29.97
C THR A 523 26.32 26.90 -29.68
N VAL A 524 25.58 27.67 -30.48
CA VAL A 524 25.30 29.09 -30.19
C VAL A 524 24.45 29.24 -28.92
N ALA A 525 23.46 28.38 -28.69
CA ALA A 525 22.66 28.38 -27.47
C ALA A 525 23.52 28.08 -26.22
N GLU A 526 24.40 27.07 -26.28
CA GLU A 526 25.35 26.73 -25.22
C GLU A 526 26.30 27.90 -24.91
N LEU A 527 26.85 28.57 -25.93
CA LEU A 527 27.73 29.74 -25.76
C LEU A 527 27.01 30.98 -25.21
N LEU A 528 25.72 31.15 -25.53
CA LEU A 528 24.88 32.20 -24.93
C LEU A 528 24.64 31.92 -23.44
N LEU A 529 24.25 30.69 -23.08
CA LEU A 529 24.04 30.28 -21.69
C LEU A 529 25.32 30.44 -20.86
N ALA A 530 26.45 29.87 -21.32
CA ALA A 530 27.73 29.91 -20.60
C ALA A 530 28.30 31.33 -20.41
N GLY A 531 27.85 32.31 -21.18
CA GLY A 531 28.25 33.71 -21.03
C GLY A 531 27.31 34.58 -20.20
N CYS A 532 26.11 34.08 -19.87
CA CYS A 532 25.09 34.72 -19.05
C CYS A 532 25.17 34.25 -17.58
N ARG A 533 24.36 34.84 -16.69
CA ARG A 533 24.20 34.40 -15.30
C ARG A 533 22.90 33.63 -15.13
N ASP A 534 22.76 32.88 -14.04
CA ASP A 534 21.53 32.18 -13.64
C ASP A 534 20.31 33.12 -13.48
N THR A 535 20.53 34.43 -13.33
CA THR A 535 19.51 35.48 -13.28
C THR A 535 19.09 36.03 -14.63
N ASP A 536 19.87 35.77 -15.69
CA ASP A 536 19.64 36.26 -17.05
C ASP A 536 19.01 35.13 -17.88
N GLU A 537 17.90 35.40 -18.58
CA GLU A 537 17.13 34.34 -19.23
C GLU A 537 17.33 34.35 -20.75
N VAL A 538 18.10 33.37 -21.25
CA VAL A 538 18.36 33.13 -22.67
C VAL A 538 17.21 32.32 -23.26
N CYS A 539 16.59 32.82 -24.33
CA CYS A 539 15.42 32.24 -24.98
C CYS A 539 15.65 32.12 -26.50
N ARG A 540 15.10 31.09 -27.16
CA ARG A 540 15.04 31.04 -28.64
C ARG A 540 13.72 31.63 -29.13
N TRP A 541 13.81 32.62 -30.01
CA TRP A 541 12.66 33.43 -30.43
C TRP A 541 12.00 32.88 -31.70
N ALA A 542 12.77 32.69 -32.77
CA ALA A 542 12.36 32.05 -34.01
C ALA A 542 13.57 31.74 -34.88
N GLY A 543 13.69 30.52 -35.43
CA GLY A 543 14.74 30.21 -36.41
C GLY A 543 16.16 30.43 -35.87
N ASP A 544 16.84 31.44 -36.40
CA ASP A 544 18.18 31.94 -36.06
C ASP A 544 18.20 33.11 -35.06
N GLU A 545 17.03 33.54 -34.57
CA GLU A 545 16.86 34.62 -33.60
C GLU A 545 16.77 34.08 -32.15
N PHE A 546 17.57 34.67 -31.26
CA PHE A 546 17.54 34.46 -29.82
C PHE A 546 17.25 35.77 -29.09
N VAL A 547 16.76 35.67 -27.86
CA VAL A 547 16.46 36.79 -26.97
C VAL A 547 17.14 36.55 -25.64
N VAL A 548 17.74 37.57 -25.04
CA VAL A 548 18.23 37.51 -23.66
C VAL A 548 17.51 38.57 -22.83
N LEU A 549 16.85 38.12 -21.77
CA LEU A 549 16.18 38.96 -20.77
C LEU A 549 17.11 39.21 -19.60
N PHE A 550 17.22 40.47 -19.19
CA PHE A 550 18.11 40.93 -18.13
C PHE A 550 17.28 41.65 -17.05
N PRO A 551 16.80 40.95 -16.01
CA PRO A 551 15.92 41.54 -15.00
C PRO A 551 16.57 42.67 -14.20
N ASP A 552 17.80 42.45 -13.72
CA ASP A 552 18.52 43.31 -12.76
C ASP A 552 19.86 43.85 -13.30
N THR A 553 20.01 43.93 -14.63
CA THR A 553 21.26 44.31 -15.32
C THR A 553 21.03 45.49 -16.27
N THR A 554 21.90 46.52 -16.25
CA THR A 554 21.76 47.72 -17.12
C THR A 554 22.17 47.43 -18.57
N ALA A 555 21.74 48.27 -19.53
CA ALA A 555 22.14 48.14 -20.94
C ALA A 555 23.66 48.11 -21.16
N GLU A 556 24.44 48.89 -20.39
CA GLU A 556 25.91 48.90 -20.45
C GLU A 556 26.53 47.59 -19.93
N GLN A 557 25.93 47.01 -18.89
CA GLN A 557 26.39 45.73 -18.34
C GLN A 557 26.03 44.57 -19.27
N ALA A 558 24.82 44.60 -19.86
CA ALA A 558 24.39 43.66 -20.89
C ALA A 558 25.29 43.77 -22.15
N GLU A 559 25.63 44.99 -22.59
CA GLU A 559 26.56 45.24 -23.72
C GLU A 559 27.92 44.58 -23.48
N HIS A 560 28.50 44.73 -22.29
CA HIS A 560 29.77 44.06 -21.94
C HIS A 560 29.68 42.52 -21.91
N ALA A 561 28.57 41.96 -21.41
CA ALA A 561 28.35 40.51 -21.38
C ALA A 561 28.17 39.93 -22.79
N LEU A 562 27.35 40.58 -23.62
CA LEU A 562 27.03 40.16 -24.98
C LEU A 562 28.22 40.34 -25.94
N GLU A 563 29.07 41.36 -25.74
CA GLU A 563 30.29 41.52 -26.53
C GLU A 563 31.36 40.46 -26.18
N ARG A 564 31.36 39.95 -24.94
CA ARG A 564 32.15 38.76 -24.57
C ARG A 564 31.60 37.50 -25.26
N ILE A 565 30.29 37.29 -25.25
CA ILE A 565 29.65 36.14 -25.91
C ILE A 565 29.90 36.18 -27.42
N ARG A 566 29.71 37.33 -28.08
CA ARG A 566 29.97 37.49 -29.51
C ARG A 566 31.39 37.11 -29.88
N ARG A 567 32.39 37.53 -29.09
CA ARG A 567 33.80 37.14 -29.30
C ARG A 567 34.02 35.65 -29.09
N ALA A 568 33.36 35.01 -28.14
CA ALA A 568 33.42 33.56 -27.95
C ALA A 568 32.84 32.81 -29.16
N VAL A 569 31.66 33.22 -29.64
CA VAL A 569 31.04 32.67 -30.86
C VAL A 569 31.94 32.84 -32.09
N ALA A 570 32.54 34.02 -32.28
CA ALA A 570 33.43 34.29 -33.42
C ALA A 570 34.81 33.59 -33.32
N ALA A 571 35.21 33.13 -32.12
CA ALA A 571 36.48 32.46 -31.86
C ALA A 571 36.36 30.94 -31.64
N HIS A 572 35.14 30.40 -31.62
CA HIS A 572 34.88 28.96 -31.50
C HIS A 572 35.40 28.20 -32.73
N ASP A 573 35.87 26.96 -32.54
CA ASP A 573 36.44 26.15 -33.62
C ASP A 573 35.36 25.44 -34.44
N TRP A 574 34.60 26.23 -35.21
CA TRP A 574 33.55 25.76 -36.10
C TRP A 574 34.02 24.70 -37.11
N ALA A 575 35.32 24.63 -37.42
CA ALA A 575 35.87 23.62 -38.32
C ALA A 575 35.87 22.21 -37.70
N ALA A 576 36.02 22.10 -36.36
CA ALA A 576 35.87 20.84 -35.64
C ALA A 576 34.43 20.31 -35.72
N ASP A 577 33.44 21.21 -35.72
CA ASP A 577 32.01 20.90 -35.88
C ASP A 577 31.58 20.69 -37.35
N GLY A 578 32.55 20.64 -38.29
CA GLY A 578 32.30 20.44 -39.72
C GLY A 578 31.85 21.68 -40.48
N VAL A 579 31.86 22.86 -39.85
CA VAL A 579 31.38 24.13 -40.41
C VAL A 579 32.55 24.96 -40.94
N THR A 580 32.67 25.01 -42.27
CA THR A 580 33.79 25.68 -42.97
C THR A 580 33.57 27.17 -43.26
N VAL A 581 32.45 27.73 -42.78
CA VAL A 581 32.07 29.14 -42.95
C VAL A 581 32.09 29.81 -41.57
N PRO A 582 32.67 31.02 -41.41
CA PRO A 582 32.71 31.69 -40.11
C PRO A 582 31.30 32.03 -39.61
N VAL A 583 30.98 31.59 -38.39
CA VAL A 583 29.74 31.92 -37.68
C VAL A 583 29.98 33.14 -36.81
N THR A 584 29.07 34.12 -36.86
CA THR A 584 29.11 35.36 -36.08
C THR A 584 27.69 35.72 -35.63
N ILE A 585 27.54 36.60 -34.64
CA ILE A 585 26.23 37.10 -34.20
C ILE A 585 26.18 38.62 -34.21
N SER A 586 25.03 39.16 -34.57
CA SER A 586 24.67 40.56 -34.39
C SER A 586 23.70 40.69 -33.23
N VAL A 587 23.84 41.73 -32.42
CA VAL A 587 23.05 41.92 -31.20
C VAL A 587 22.56 43.36 -31.08
N GLY A 588 21.26 43.54 -30.81
CA GLY A 588 20.64 44.83 -30.51
C GLY A 588 20.08 44.86 -29.08
N ILE A 589 20.44 45.89 -28.30
CA ILE A 589 20.06 46.04 -26.89
C ILE A 589 19.18 47.28 -26.68
N ALA A 590 18.10 47.12 -25.93
CA ALA A 590 17.29 48.21 -25.39
C ALA A 590 17.02 47.99 -23.89
N SER A 591 16.86 49.07 -23.13
CA SER A 591 16.36 49.03 -21.74
C SER A 591 14.94 49.55 -21.68
N ALA A 592 14.11 48.90 -20.85
CA ALA A 592 12.77 49.38 -20.55
C ALA A 592 12.81 50.67 -19.74
N THR A 593 11.88 51.57 -20.04
CA THR A 593 11.53 52.72 -19.22
C THR A 593 10.16 52.52 -18.57
N ARG A 594 9.87 53.30 -17.52
CA ARG A 594 8.60 53.17 -16.79
C ARG A 594 7.41 53.49 -17.71
N GLY A 595 6.59 52.48 -17.96
CA GLY A 595 5.42 52.58 -18.84
C GLY A 595 5.63 52.02 -20.25
N ASP A 596 6.82 51.50 -20.58
CA ASP A 596 7.00 50.72 -21.81
C ASP A 596 6.22 49.40 -21.73
N ASP A 597 5.59 49.03 -22.85
CA ASP A 597 5.05 47.69 -23.05
C ASP A 597 6.09 46.81 -23.76
N ARG A 598 5.89 45.49 -23.70
CA ARG A 598 6.77 44.50 -24.35
C ARG A 598 6.95 44.77 -25.84
N ARG A 599 5.91 45.24 -26.54
CA ARG A 599 5.98 45.52 -27.98
C ARG A 599 6.93 46.67 -28.27
N THR A 600 6.87 47.74 -27.47
CA THR A 600 7.73 48.91 -27.60
C THR A 600 9.19 48.55 -27.29
N LEU A 601 9.45 47.79 -26.22
CA LEU A 601 10.79 47.35 -25.87
C LEU A 601 11.40 46.41 -26.93
N PHE A 602 10.63 45.42 -27.40
CA PHE A 602 11.10 44.49 -28.43
C PHE A 602 11.38 45.22 -29.75
N ALA A 603 10.49 46.11 -30.19
CA ALA A 603 10.70 46.90 -31.41
C ALA A 603 11.92 47.84 -31.30
N ALA A 604 12.24 48.34 -30.10
CA ALA A 604 13.45 49.12 -29.88
C ALA A 604 14.72 48.26 -30.02
N ALA A 605 14.76 47.07 -29.40
CA ALA A 605 15.90 46.17 -29.47
C ALA A 605 16.11 45.60 -30.90
N ASP A 606 15.03 45.21 -31.59
CA ASP A 606 15.06 44.76 -32.99
C ASP A 606 15.50 45.88 -33.95
N GLY A 607 15.02 47.11 -33.75
CA GLY A 607 15.49 48.27 -34.52
C GLY A 607 17.00 48.52 -34.38
N VAL A 608 17.55 48.32 -33.18
CA VAL A 608 19.00 48.42 -32.93
C VAL A 608 19.77 47.24 -33.54
N LEU A 609 19.21 46.02 -33.50
CA LEU A 609 19.77 44.85 -34.17
C LEU A 609 19.84 45.05 -35.69
N TYR A 610 18.82 45.68 -36.29
CA TYR A 610 18.82 46.02 -37.70
C TYR A 610 19.97 46.98 -38.06
N ASP A 611 20.27 47.96 -37.22
CA ASP A 611 21.42 48.85 -37.39
C ASP A 611 22.77 48.11 -37.18
N ALA A 612 22.84 47.13 -36.29
CA ALA A 612 23.99 46.23 -36.16
C ALA A 612 24.24 45.45 -37.48
N LYS A 613 23.19 44.82 -38.03
CA LYS A 613 23.23 44.09 -39.31
C LYS A 613 23.60 44.98 -40.49
N ARG A 614 23.13 46.24 -40.53
CA ARG A 614 23.45 47.22 -41.59
C ARG A 614 24.86 47.79 -41.51
N SER A 615 25.35 48.08 -40.32
CA SER A 615 26.65 48.76 -40.12
C SER A 615 27.85 47.83 -40.32
N GLY A 616 27.63 46.54 -40.56
CA GLY A 616 28.65 45.60 -41.01
C GLY A 616 28.58 44.20 -40.40
N ARG A 617 27.57 43.91 -39.55
CA ARG A 617 27.42 42.64 -38.80
C ARG A 617 28.52 42.41 -37.76
N ASP A 618 28.46 41.27 -37.07
CA ASP A 618 29.41 40.83 -36.04
C ASP A 618 29.69 41.93 -34.98
N ARG A 619 28.62 42.38 -34.30
CA ARG A 619 28.70 43.44 -33.28
C ARG A 619 27.52 43.47 -32.33
N VAL A 620 27.75 44.05 -31.17
CA VAL A 620 26.71 44.52 -30.25
C VAL A 620 26.48 46.01 -30.47
N VAL A 621 25.21 46.43 -30.48
CA VAL A 621 24.79 47.83 -30.51
C VAL A 621 23.68 48.02 -29.48
N ARG A 622 23.62 49.21 -28.84
CA ARG A 622 22.54 49.59 -27.91
C ARG A 622 21.94 50.95 -28.25
N LEU A 623 20.68 51.16 -27.87
CA LEU A 623 20.05 52.48 -27.99
C LEU A 623 20.67 53.47 -26.98
N SER A 624 21.03 54.68 -27.43
CA SER A 624 21.50 55.75 -26.52
C SER A 624 20.34 56.62 -26.02
N ALA A 625 20.38 57.03 -24.76
CA ALA A 625 19.25 57.58 -24.00
C ALA A 625 18.73 58.98 -24.42
N LEU A 626 19.15 59.54 -25.56
CA LEU A 626 18.83 60.92 -25.97
C LEU A 626 17.59 61.08 -26.86
N THR A 627 16.93 59.99 -27.26
CA THR A 627 15.86 60.05 -28.30
C THR A 627 14.45 59.68 -27.80
N GLN A 628 14.28 59.36 -26.51
CA GLN A 628 12.97 59.07 -25.93
C GLN A 628 12.34 60.35 -25.36
N THR A 629 11.56 61.05 -26.19
CA THR A 629 10.62 62.07 -25.69
C THR A 629 9.39 62.10 -26.60
N ARG A 630 8.23 61.79 -26.03
CA ARG A 630 6.93 61.88 -26.72
C ARG A 630 5.99 62.76 -25.90
N ALA A 631 5.19 63.59 -26.58
CA ALA A 631 4.33 64.58 -25.97
C ALA A 631 3.08 63.96 -25.31
N PRO A 632 2.54 64.56 -24.23
CA PRO A 632 1.28 64.16 -23.62
C PRO A 632 0.07 64.89 -24.22
N ASP A 633 -1.05 64.17 -24.39
CA ASP A 633 -2.40 64.48 -23.86
C ASP A 633 -3.51 63.81 -24.68
N ALA A 634 -4.33 62.98 -24.01
CA ALA A 634 -5.79 62.87 -24.19
C ALA A 634 -6.40 61.87 -23.18
N ALA A 635 -7.35 62.33 -22.37
CA ALA A 635 -8.23 61.58 -21.46
C ALA A 635 -9.52 62.42 -21.24
N PRO A 636 -10.52 62.03 -20.41
CA PRO A 636 -10.88 60.72 -19.86
C PRO A 636 -12.09 60.17 -20.67
N PRO A 637 -13.33 59.85 -20.19
CA PRO A 637 -13.95 59.70 -18.84
C PRO A 637 -13.85 58.23 -18.33
N GLU A 638 -14.70 57.70 -17.42
CA GLU A 638 -15.06 58.05 -16.02
C GLU A 638 -16.14 57.03 -15.53
N ALA A 639 -16.25 56.79 -14.22
CA ALA A 639 -16.94 55.64 -13.58
C ALA A 639 -18.40 55.92 -13.14
N PRO A 640 -19.13 54.97 -12.48
CA PRO A 640 -19.10 54.82 -10.99
C PRO A 640 -19.43 53.37 -10.47
N ALA A 641 -19.66 53.06 -9.18
CA ALA A 641 -18.96 53.33 -7.89
C ALA A 641 -19.71 52.62 -6.71
N ARG A 642 -19.07 52.52 -5.51
CA ARG A 642 -19.63 52.22 -4.13
C ARG A 642 -19.77 50.74 -3.65
N PRO A 643 -19.87 50.48 -2.32
CA PRO A 643 -19.14 51.07 -1.16
C PRO A 643 -18.67 50.01 -0.11
N ALA A 644 -18.19 50.46 1.07
CA ALA A 644 -17.50 49.67 2.11
C ALA A 644 -18.37 49.06 3.25
N GLU A 645 -17.69 48.32 4.13
CA GLU A 645 -18.13 47.52 5.31
C GLU A 645 -18.83 48.33 6.44
N PRO A 646 -19.37 47.67 7.50
CA PRO A 646 -18.54 47.44 8.70
C PRO A 646 -18.84 46.17 9.53
N SER A 647 -17.98 45.96 10.54
CA SER A 647 -17.95 44.89 11.54
C SER A 647 -18.93 45.03 12.72
N ALA A 648 -19.18 43.92 13.44
CA ALA A 648 -19.55 43.93 14.86
C ALA A 648 -19.12 42.64 15.59
N ARG A 649 -18.59 42.79 16.81
CA ARG A 649 -18.28 41.72 17.79
C ARG A 649 -19.37 41.66 18.88
N VAL A 650 -19.30 40.64 19.74
CA VAL A 650 -19.50 40.59 21.23
C VAL A 650 -20.38 39.38 21.63
N THR A 651 -19.90 38.29 22.26
CA THR A 651 -19.35 38.01 23.64
C THR A 651 -20.43 37.63 24.69
N VAL A 652 -20.03 36.81 25.68
CA VAL A 652 -20.61 36.42 27.01
C VAL A 652 -20.94 34.90 27.05
N GLN A 653 -20.20 34.00 27.73
CA GLN A 653 -19.73 33.82 29.13
C GLN A 653 -20.66 32.99 30.07
N ALA A 654 -20.38 31.68 30.11
CA ALA A 654 -20.00 30.81 31.27
C ALA A 654 -20.75 30.75 32.65
N SER A 655 -20.96 29.49 33.08
CA SER A 655 -20.86 28.92 34.46
C SER A 655 -21.90 29.30 35.55
N PRO A 656 -22.09 28.51 36.66
CA PRO A 656 -21.21 27.52 37.37
C PRO A 656 -21.69 26.03 37.34
N LEU A 657 -20.88 24.97 37.59
CA LEU A 657 -20.26 24.44 38.85
C LEU A 657 -21.33 24.08 39.93
N ASP A 658 -21.33 22.98 40.70
CA ASP A 658 -20.31 21.95 41.09
C ASP A 658 -21.02 20.81 41.95
N PRO A 659 -20.38 19.87 42.72
CA PRO A 659 -19.51 18.75 42.34
C PRO A 659 -19.76 17.38 43.10
N VAL A 660 -18.87 16.39 42.88
CA VAL A 660 -18.51 15.18 43.70
C VAL A 660 -19.46 13.97 43.76
N GLY A 661 -18.90 12.76 43.58
CA GLY A 661 -19.56 11.50 43.97
C GLY A 661 -18.87 10.17 43.59
N GLY A 662 -17.54 10.07 43.61
CA GLY A 662 -16.85 8.80 43.32
C GLY A 662 -16.79 7.87 44.55
N PHE A 663 -16.95 6.55 44.35
CA PHE A 663 -16.40 5.54 45.26
C PHE A 663 -16.16 4.20 44.54
N ALA A 664 -14.93 3.69 44.61
CA ALA A 664 -14.63 2.31 44.28
C ALA A 664 -15.04 1.41 45.47
N ALA A 665 -16.06 0.57 45.28
CA ALA A 665 -16.35 -0.57 46.14
C ALA A 665 -17.43 -1.48 45.52
N LEU A 666 -17.02 -2.55 44.81
CA LEU A 666 -17.63 -3.89 44.83
C LEU A 666 -16.92 -4.84 43.84
N LEU A 667 -15.60 -5.01 44.04
CA LEU A 667 -14.96 -6.29 43.71
C LEU A 667 -15.37 -7.30 44.79
N ALA A 668 -16.17 -8.30 44.42
CA ALA A 668 -16.56 -9.40 45.29
C ALA A 668 -16.93 -10.65 44.47
N ASP A 669 -15.95 -11.51 44.21
CA ASP A 669 -16.19 -12.86 43.68
C ASP A 669 -16.96 -13.73 44.67
N PRO A 670 -17.90 -14.58 44.20
CA PRO A 670 -18.29 -15.80 44.90
C PRO A 670 -17.35 -16.97 44.51
N PRO A 671 -17.05 -17.91 45.42
CA PRO A 671 -15.85 -18.74 45.34
C PRO A 671 -15.93 -19.95 44.41
N LEU A 672 -14.81 -20.24 43.76
CA LEU A 672 -14.50 -21.54 43.14
C LEU A 672 -14.47 -22.64 44.23
N SER A 673 -15.27 -23.69 44.03
CA SER A 673 -15.19 -24.92 44.84
C SER A 673 -14.20 -25.89 44.21
N THR A 674 -13.26 -26.38 45.02
CA THR A 674 -12.18 -27.29 44.60
C THR A 674 -12.65 -28.75 44.52
N GLY A 675 -12.53 -29.38 43.34
CA GLY A 675 -12.76 -30.81 43.13
C GLY A 675 -11.70 -31.43 42.22
N SER A 676 -11.06 -32.51 42.70
CA SER A 676 -9.98 -33.23 42.00
C SER A 676 -10.54 -34.22 40.95
N PRO A 677 -9.81 -34.58 39.88
CA PRO A 677 -10.34 -35.47 38.84
C PRO A 677 -10.38 -36.94 39.29
N ALA A 678 -11.53 -37.58 39.09
CA ALA A 678 -11.72 -39.02 39.23
C ALA A 678 -12.66 -39.55 38.13
N GLU A 679 -12.43 -40.81 37.76
CA GLU A 679 -12.87 -41.54 36.57
C GLU A 679 -14.36 -41.41 36.14
N PRO A 680 -14.66 -41.54 34.83
CA PRO A 680 -16.03 -41.47 34.32
C PRO A 680 -16.83 -42.75 34.64
N THR A 681 -17.74 -42.64 35.62
CA THR A 681 -18.72 -43.70 35.90
C THR A 681 -19.80 -43.74 34.81
N LEU A 682 -19.95 -44.88 34.12
CA LEU A 682 -21.04 -45.13 33.17
C LEU A 682 -22.42 -45.03 33.85
N ALA A 683 -23.25 -44.08 33.42
CA ALA A 683 -24.65 -43.98 33.83
C ALA A 683 -25.54 -44.94 33.00
N PRO A 684 -26.57 -45.57 33.59
CA PRO A 684 -27.44 -46.52 32.89
C PRO A 684 -28.44 -45.82 31.94
N GLN A 685 -28.80 -46.50 30.84
CA GLN A 685 -29.82 -46.03 29.89
C GLN A 685 -31.19 -45.80 30.58
N PRO A 686 -31.89 -44.70 30.29
CA PRO A 686 -33.25 -44.48 30.77
C PRO A 686 -34.27 -45.36 30.03
N ALA A 687 -35.30 -45.80 30.76
CA ALA A 687 -36.40 -46.59 30.22
C ALA A 687 -37.32 -45.75 29.30
N PRO A 688 -38.08 -46.36 28.37
CA PRO A 688 -38.93 -45.62 27.44
C PRO A 688 -40.06 -44.86 28.15
N ALA A 689 -40.27 -43.61 27.74
CA ALA A 689 -41.28 -42.73 28.31
C ALA A 689 -42.72 -43.12 27.89
N PRO A 690 -43.74 -42.82 28.72
CA PRO A 690 -45.15 -43.00 28.35
C PRO A 690 -45.56 -42.03 27.22
N PRO A 691 -46.64 -42.33 26.46
CA PRO A 691 -47.07 -41.51 25.34
C PRO A 691 -47.36 -40.07 25.76
N SER A 692 -46.78 -39.12 25.03
CA SER A 692 -46.90 -37.69 25.27
C SER A 692 -48.32 -37.18 24.98
N ARG A 693 -48.73 -36.13 25.71
CA ARG A 693 -49.88 -35.30 25.32
C ARG A 693 -49.65 -34.76 23.90
N PRO A 694 -50.71 -34.53 23.10
CA PRO A 694 -50.56 -33.93 21.78
C PRO A 694 -49.83 -32.59 21.90
N GLY A 695 -48.70 -32.49 21.18
CA GLY A 695 -47.86 -31.29 21.16
C GLY A 695 -48.53 -30.12 20.43
N PRO A 696 -47.90 -28.93 20.45
CA PRO A 696 -48.37 -27.81 19.64
C PRO A 696 -48.38 -28.19 18.14
N ALA A 697 -49.42 -27.73 17.42
CA ALA A 697 -49.60 -27.98 16.00
C ALA A 697 -48.57 -27.19 15.16
N GLU A 698 -47.41 -27.79 14.96
CA GLU A 698 -46.33 -27.28 14.10
C GLU A 698 -46.15 -28.20 12.89
N PRO A 699 -45.71 -27.68 11.73
CA PRO A 699 -45.54 -28.48 10.51
C PRO A 699 -44.44 -29.53 10.68
N ASP A 700 -44.59 -30.67 10.01
CA ASP A 700 -43.56 -31.71 9.98
C ASP A 700 -42.43 -31.31 9.03
N VAL A 701 -41.19 -31.23 9.54
CA VAL A 701 -40.06 -30.66 8.80
C VAL A 701 -39.21 -31.73 8.13
N VAL A 702 -39.09 -31.65 6.81
CA VAL A 702 -38.27 -32.53 5.98
C VAL A 702 -37.10 -31.72 5.39
N TRP A 703 -35.90 -31.92 5.94
CA TRP A 703 -34.66 -31.40 5.34
C TRP A 703 -34.39 -32.07 3.99
N GLY A 704 -34.19 -31.28 2.94
CA GLY A 704 -33.85 -31.75 1.59
C GLY A 704 -32.34 -31.98 1.37
N VAL A 705 -31.49 -31.38 2.21
CA VAL A 705 -30.02 -31.52 2.13
C VAL A 705 -29.62 -32.99 2.23
N ASN A 706 -28.74 -33.44 1.32
CA ASN A 706 -28.22 -34.81 1.24
C ASN A 706 -29.28 -35.92 1.10
N ARG A 707 -30.46 -35.62 0.52
CA ARG A 707 -31.52 -36.62 0.24
C ARG A 707 -31.90 -36.66 -1.24
N SER A 708 -32.34 -37.83 -1.71
CA SER A 708 -32.89 -37.97 -3.06
C SER A 708 -34.35 -37.50 -3.13
N THR A 709 -34.80 -37.15 -4.33
CA THR A 709 -36.20 -36.77 -4.63
C THR A 709 -37.19 -37.81 -4.10
N GLU A 710 -36.91 -39.11 -4.28
CA GLU A 710 -37.77 -40.20 -3.82
C GLU A 710 -37.85 -40.27 -2.29
N GLN A 711 -36.72 -40.04 -1.59
CA GLN A 711 -36.67 -40.02 -0.13
C GLN A 711 -37.48 -38.84 0.44
N VAL A 712 -37.35 -37.65 -0.14
CA VAL A 712 -38.15 -36.48 0.27
C VAL A 712 -39.63 -36.72 0.02
N LEU A 713 -40.00 -37.24 -1.15
CA LEU A 713 -41.39 -37.60 -1.46
C LEU A 713 -41.96 -38.64 -0.49
N ALA A 714 -41.18 -39.66 -0.10
CA ALA A 714 -41.61 -40.68 0.86
C ALA A 714 -41.86 -40.09 2.26
N LEU A 715 -40.94 -39.27 2.78
CA LEU A 715 -41.08 -38.60 4.08
C LEU A 715 -42.29 -37.64 4.11
N VAL A 716 -42.55 -36.94 3.00
CA VAL A 716 -43.75 -36.10 2.87
C VAL A 716 -45.03 -36.94 2.85
N ARG A 717 -45.05 -38.14 2.22
CA ARG A 717 -46.22 -39.05 2.30
C ARG A 717 -46.50 -39.49 3.74
N GLU A 718 -45.44 -39.85 4.47
CA GLU A 718 -45.53 -40.32 5.85
C GLU A 718 -46.05 -39.21 6.78
N ALA A 719 -45.43 -38.03 6.76
CA ALA A 719 -45.86 -36.87 7.53
C ALA A 719 -47.33 -36.47 7.24
N ARG A 720 -47.73 -36.47 5.95
CA ARG A 720 -49.12 -36.16 5.54
C ARG A 720 -50.14 -37.24 5.92
N ALA A 721 -49.70 -38.49 6.06
CA ALA A 721 -50.55 -39.59 6.52
C ALA A 721 -50.72 -39.57 8.05
N GLU A 722 -49.67 -39.25 8.80
CA GLU A 722 -49.72 -39.10 10.25
C GLU A 722 -50.50 -37.85 10.67
N HIS A 723 -50.37 -36.75 9.92
CA HIS A 723 -51.00 -35.47 10.23
C HIS A 723 -51.66 -34.79 9.00
N PRO A 724 -52.85 -35.25 8.59
CA PRO A 724 -53.57 -34.69 7.43
C PRO A 724 -53.94 -33.21 7.54
N ASP A 725 -54.07 -32.69 8.77
CA ASP A 725 -54.55 -31.33 9.06
C ASP A 725 -53.43 -30.28 9.15
N ARG A 726 -52.14 -30.66 8.99
CA ARG A 726 -50.99 -29.72 9.05
C ARG A 726 -50.08 -29.84 7.83
N PRO A 727 -49.43 -28.75 7.38
CA PRO A 727 -48.55 -28.84 6.22
C PRO A 727 -47.27 -29.59 6.57
N ALA A 728 -46.79 -30.42 5.63
CA ALA A 728 -45.44 -30.97 5.67
C ALA A 728 -44.51 -29.95 5.00
N LEU A 729 -43.54 -29.44 5.75
CA LEU A 729 -42.62 -28.37 5.35
C LEU A 729 -41.30 -28.97 4.89
N VAL A 730 -40.96 -28.79 3.63
CA VAL A 730 -39.68 -29.17 3.05
C VAL A 730 -38.79 -27.93 2.95
N VAL A 731 -37.58 -28.00 3.52
CA VAL A 731 -36.59 -26.91 3.51
C VAL A 731 -35.28 -27.34 2.85
N ARG A 732 -34.65 -26.43 2.09
CA ARG A 732 -33.37 -26.63 1.39
C ARG A 732 -33.38 -27.85 0.46
N ALA A 733 -34.38 -27.93 -0.41
CA ALA A 733 -34.50 -28.97 -1.42
C ALA A 733 -33.87 -28.57 -2.76
N THR A 734 -33.59 -29.52 -3.65
CA THR A 734 -33.17 -29.22 -5.03
C THR A 734 -34.35 -28.75 -5.87
N ALA A 735 -34.08 -28.00 -6.95
CA ALA A 735 -35.12 -27.53 -7.88
C ALA A 735 -35.98 -28.70 -8.42
N ASP A 736 -35.33 -29.80 -8.80
CA ASP A 736 -36.01 -31.03 -9.26
C ASP A 736 -36.93 -31.62 -8.19
N THR A 737 -36.54 -31.55 -6.92
CA THR A 737 -37.36 -32.00 -5.78
C THR A 737 -38.59 -31.12 -5.60
N LEU A 738 -38.45 -29.79 -5.73
CA LEU A 738 -39.58 -28.85 -5.66
C LEU A 738 -40.57 -29.07 -6.80
N VAL A 739 -40.08 -29.29 -8.03
CA VAL A 739 -40.91 -29.62 -9.20
C VAL A 739 -41.62 -30.96 -8.99
N ALA A 740 -40.94 -31.97 -8.46
CA ALA A 740 -41.54 -33.26 -8.15
C ALA A 740 -42.61 -33.18 -7.05
N LEU A 741 -42.40 -32.35 -6.01
CA LEU A 741 -43.38 -32.09 -4.96
C LEU A 741 -44.62 -31.34 -5.48
N ALA A 742 -44.43 -30.38 -6.40
CA ALA A 742 -45.54 -29.69 -7.05
C ALA A 742 -46.34 -30.66 -7.93
N GLY A 743 -45.68 -31.49 -8.76
CA GLY A 743 -46.35 -32.44 -9.64
C GLY A 743 -47.00 -33.64 -8.93
N ALA A 744 -46.48 -34.07 -7.78
CA ALA A 744 -47.00 -35.22 -7.03
C ALA A 744 -48.23 -34.90 -6.16
N TYR A 745 -48.43 -33.62 -5.80
CA TYR A 745 -49.45 -33.16 -4.86
C TYR A 745 -50.19 -31.91 -5.37
N ASP A 746 -50.46 -31.90 -6.69
CA ASP A 746 -51.02 -30.76 -7.42
C ASP A 746 -52.22 -30.10 -6.71
N GLY A 747 -52.25 -28.77 -6.72
CA GLY A 747 -53.21 -27.95 -5.98
C GLY A 747 -53.06 -27.91 -4.45
N SER A 748 -52.15 -28.69 -3.85
CA SER A 748 -51.91 -28.71 -2.40
C SER A 748 -50.48 -28.39 -1.96
N THR A 749 -49.60 -28.07 -2.91
CA THR A 749 -48.21 -27.66 -2.66
C THR A 749 -48.02 -26.16 -2.87
N THR A 750 -47.53 -25.46 -1.86
CA THR A 750 -47.00 -24.09 -1.98
C THR A 750 -45.48 -24.15 -2.09
N VAL A 751 -44.86 -23.46 -3.04
CA VAL A 751 -43.40 -23.45 -3.27
C VAL A 751 -42.86 -22.03 -3.19
N ASP A 752 -41.70 -21.86 -2.56
CA ASP A 752 -40.89 -20.64 -2.65
C ASP A 752 -39.51 -21.00 -3.23
N ALA A 753 -39.23 -20.48 -4.43
CA ALA A 753 -38.01 -20.77 -5.18
C ALA A 753 -36.78 -20.01 -4.66
N THR A 754 -36.94 -18.91 -3.93
CA THR A 754 -35.82 -18.19 -3.30
C THR A 754 -35.41 -18.90 -2.00
N ALA A 755 -36.38 -19.41 -1.25
CA ALA A 755 -36.17 -20.22 -0.05
C ALA A 755 -35.73 -21.68 -0.35
N MET A 756 -35.75 -22.10 -1.62
CA MET A 756 -35.61 -23.50 -2.03
C MET A 756 -36.47 -24.48 -1.18
N SER A 757 -37.71 -24.08 -0.92
CA SER A 757 -38.58 -24.69 0.10
C SER A 757 -40.01 -24.88 -0.42
N ALA A 758 -40.72 -25.86 0.15
CA ALA A 758 -42.11 -26.16 -0.20
C ALA A 758 -42.94 -26.56 1.03
N ALA A 759 -44.24 -26.32 1.02
CA ALA A 759 -45.18 -26.77 2.02
C ALA A 759 -46.31 -27.55 1.32
N VAL A 760 -46.48 -28.81 1.68
CA VAL A 760 -47.50 -29.70 1.14
C VAL A 760 -48.61 -29.85 2.17
N GLY A 761 -49.87 -29.56 1.81
CA GLY A 761 -51.02 -29.59 2.71
C GLY A 761 -51.56 -28.20 3.10
N PRO A 762 -52.57 -28.14 3.98
CA PRO A 762 -53.25 -26.89 4.32
C PRO A 762 -52.34 -25.99 5.17
N ILE A 763 -52.18 -24.74 4.75
CA ILE A 763 -51.51 -23.70 5.54
C ILE A 763 -52.53 -23.12 6.54
N PRO A 764 -52.20 -23.01 7.85
CA PRO A 764 -53.11 -22.46 8.85
C PRO A 764 -53.40 -20.96 8.64
N GLU A 765 -54.55 -20.49 9.13
CA GLU A 765 -54.89 -19.06 9.10
C GLU A 765 -53.84 -18.22 9.87
N PRO A 766 -53.37 -17.10 9.29
CA PRO A 766 -52.32 -16.28 9.90
C PRO A 766 -52.81 -15.58 11.18
N ARG A 767 -51.99 -15.60 12.24
CA ARG A 767 -52.24 -14.89 13.51
C ARG A 767 -50.98 -14.20 13.98
N GLY A 768 -51.03 -12.88 14.14
CA GLY A 768 -49.85 -12.06 14.37
C GLY A 768 -48.97 -11.94 13.12
N ARG A 769 -48.02 -11.01 13.18
CA ARG A 769 -47.22 -10.57 12.04
C ARG A 769 -45.72 -10.60 12.33
N VAL A 770 -44.96 -11.18 11.41
CA VAL A 770 -43.49 -11.21 11.46
C VAL A 770 -42.93 -10.31 10.37
N GLY A 771 -42.05 -9.37 10.74
CA GLY A 771 -41.22 -8.64 9.78
C GLY A 771 -39.92 -9.40 9.54
N VAL A 772 -39.46 -9.47 8.29
CA VAL A 772 -38.18 -10.07 7.92
C VAL A 772 -37.35 -9.04 7.16
N LEU A 773 -36.24 -8.61 7.75
CA LEU A 773 -35.30 -7.64 7.19
C LEU A 773 -34.06 -8.37 6.69
N CYS A 774 -33.76 -8.23 5.40
CA CYS A 774 -32.58 -8.82 4.76
C CYS A 774 -31.55 -7.72 4.48
N ALA A 775 -30.34 -7.85 5.02
CA ALA A 775 -29.31 -6.82 4.91
C ALA A 775 -28.89 -6.57 3.46
N GLY A 776 -28.46 -7.62 2.75
CA GLY A 776 -28.06 -7.53 1.34
C GLY A 776 -28.60 -8.67 0.48
N THR A 777 -28.43 -8.57 -0.84
CA THR A 777 -28.93 -9.57 -1.81
C THR A 777 -28.33 -10.97 -1.65
N ALA A 778 -27.14 -11.08 -1.05
CA ALA A 778 -26.51 -12.36 -0.76
C ALA A 778 -27.26 -13.15 0.35
N ASP A 779 -27.89 -12.44 1.29
CA ASP A 779 -28.61 -13.02 2.43
C ASP A 779 -30.05 -13.46 2.07
N ALA A 780 -30.48 -13.21 0.84
CA ALA A 780 -31.87 -13.30 0.40
C ALA A 780 -32.47 -14.72 0.47
N SER A 781 -31.65 -15.78 0.33
CA SER A 781 -32.10 -17.17 0.45
C SER A 781 -32.45 -17.53 1.89
N VAL A 782 -31.64 -17.11 2.86
CA VAL A 782 -31.88 -17.31 4.31
C VAL A 782 -33.06 -16.45 4.78
N ALA A 783 -33.18 -15.21 4.28
CA ALA A 783 -34.34 -14.37 4.54
C ALA A 783 -35.64 -14.92 3.93
N ALA A 784 -35.57 -15.52 2.73
CA ALA A 784 -36.69 -16.22 2.13
C ALA A 784 -37.07 -17.49 2.92
N GLU A 785 -36.09 -18.28 3.40
CA GLU A 785 -36.34 -19.43 4.28
C GLU A 785 -37.10 -18.99 5.54
N ALA A 786 -36.61 -17.97 6.26
CA ALA A 786 -37.27 -17.45 7.45
C ALA A 786 -38.71 -16.96 7.17
N ALA A 787 -38.89 -16.19 6.10
CA ALA A 787 -40.19 -15.65 5.71
C ALA A 787 -41.20 -16.75 5.29
N PHE A 788 -40.73 -17.77 4.56
CA PHE A 788 -41.56 -18.90 4.14
C PHE A 788 -41.97 -19.77 5.34
N VAL A 789 -41.02 -20.09 6.21
CA VAL A 789 -41.23 -20.93 7.41
C VAL A 789 -42.20 -20.26 8.39
N ALA A 790 -42.07 -18.96 8.63
CA ALA A 790 -42.99 -18.20 9.49
C ALA A 790 -44.43 -18.24 8.91
N ARG A 791 -44.59 -18.00 7.60
CA ARG A 791 -45.87 -18.06 6.91
C ARG A 791 -46.53 -19.43 7.01
N VAL A 792 -45.79 -20.51 6.74
CA VAL A 792 -46.29 -21.90 6.84
C VAL A 792 -46.64 -22.28 8.29
N THR A 793 -46.00 -21.64 9.27
CA THR A 793 -46.30 -21.78 10.70
C THR A 793 -47.54 -20.98 11.15
N GLY A 794 -48.11 -20.14 10.27
CA GLY A 794 -49.39 -19.44 10.49
C GLY A 794 -49.23 -18.02 11.05
N THR A 795 -48.35 -17.22 10.46
CA THR A 795 -48.30 -15.76 10.67
C THR A 795 -48.43 -15.01 9.35
N GLU A 796 -48.89 -13.76 9.41
CA GLU A 796 -48.65 -12.82 8.31
C GLU A 796 -47.14 -12.49 8.28
N VAL A 797 -46.57 -12.30 7.09
CA VAL A 797 -45.13 -12.04 6.93
C VAL A 797 -44.90 -10.92 5.93
N VAL A 798 -44.17 -9.89 6.37
CA VAL A 798 -43.67 -8.79 5.52
C VAL A 798 -42.17 -8.94 5.40
N ARG A 799 -41.65 -9.10 4.18
CA ARG A 799 -40.20 -9.17 3.90
C ARG A 799 -39.73 -7.89 3.23
N VAL A 800 -38.62 -7.32 3.70
CA VAL A 800 -37.91 -6.20 3.08
C VAL A 800 -36.50 -6.64 2.73
N ASP A 801 -36.18 -6.57 1.44
CA ASP A 801 -34.87 -6.92 0.92
C ASP A 801 -34.00 -5.67 0.69
N ASP A 802 -32.68 -5.84 0.83
CA ASP A 802 -31.65 -4.83 0.58
C ASP A 802 -31.72 -3.61 1.54
N VAL A 803 -31.73 -3.89 2.85
CA VAL A 803 -31.82 -2.88 3.93
C VAL A 803 -30.48 -2.14 4.18
N GLY A 804 -29.36 -2.79 3.85
CA GLY A 804 -28.01 -2.27 4.05
C GLY A 804 -27.73 -0.95 3.30
N GLY A 805 -26.93 -0.08 3.92
CA GLY A 805 -26.49 1.19 3.35
C GLY A 805 -27.62 2.16 2.94
N SER A 806 -28.08 2.05 1.69
CA SER A 806 -28.92 3.06 1.02
C SER A 806 -30.37 3.13 1.51
N ARG A 807 -30.94 2.02 2.02
CA ARG A 807 -32.36 1.95 2.43
C ARG A 807 -32.60 2.14 3.93
N LEU A 808 -31.55 2.24 4.74
CA LEU A 808 -31.65 2.52 6.17
C LEU A 808 -32.32 3.88 6.44
N ARG A 809 -32.04 4.91 5.63
CA ARG A 809 -32.62 6.27 5.78
C ARG A 809 -34.15 6.32 5.58
N PRO A 810 -34.74 5.72 4.54
CA PRO A 810 -36.19 5.53 4.45
C PRO A 810 -36.80 4.85 5.68
N LEU A 811 -36.23 3.73 6.15
CA LEU A 811 -36.70 3.01 7.34
C LEU A 811 -36.58 3.81 8.65
N LEU A 812 -35.57 4.67 8.76
CA LEU A 812 -35.44 5.65 9.86
C LEU A 812 -36.54 6.73 9.84
N THR A 813 -37.15 6.98 8.67
CA THR A 813 -38.15 8.04 8.46
C THR A 813 -39.58 7.50 8.56
N ASP A 814 -39.82 6.28 8.08
CA ASP A 814 -41.11 5.59 8.13
C ASP A 814 -41.02 4.34 9.02
N ARG A 815 -41.26 4.54 10.32
CA ARG A 815 -41.19 3.48 11.34
C ARG A 815 -42.34 2.48 11.30
N THR A 816 -43.36 2.70 10.47
CA THR A 816 -44.56 1.85 10.42
C THR A 816 -44.23 0.37 10.23
N LEU A 817 -43.20 0.03 9.46
CA LEU A 817 -42.80 -1.36 9.24
C LEU A 817 -42.12 -2.04 10.44
N LEU A 818 -41.57 -1.27 11.37
CA LEU A 818 -41.03 -1.80 12.63
C LEU A 818 -42.16 -1.95 13.66
N ASP A 819 -42.98 -0.90 13.81
CA ASP A 819 -44.01 -0.81 14.85
C ASP A 819 -45.26 -1.66 14.56
N ASP A 820 -45.55 -1.97 13.28
CA ASP A 820 -46.69 -2.81 12.83
C ASP A 820 -46.30 -4.30 12.69
N THR A 821 -45.41 -4.80 13.56
CA THR A 821 -44.99 -6.21 13.64
C THR A 821 -44.88 -6.70 15.08
N ASP A 822 -45.18 -7.97 15.33
CA ASP A 822 -45.07 -8.58 16.67
C ASP A 822 -43.66 -9.10 16.98
N CYS A 823 -42.87 -9.40 15.94
CA CYS A 823 -41.49 -9.86 16.03
C CYS A 823 -40.76 -9.61 14.71
N LEU A 824 -39.49 -9.23 14.80
CA LEU A 824 -38.62 -9.00 13.65
C LEU A 824 -37.58 -10.12 13.52
N VAL A 825 -37.31 -10.56 12.30
CA VAL A 825 -36.16 -11.39 11.95
C VAL A 825 -35.20 -10.54 11.13
N VAL A 826 -33.97 -10.34 11.62
CA VAL A 826 -32.93 -9.57 10.92
C VAL A 826 -31.88 -10.55 10.41
N VAL A 827 -31.79 -10.71 9.10
CA VAL A 827 -30.85 -11.62 8.43
C VAL A 827 -29.72 -10.80 7.85
N ALA A 828 -28.48 -11.04 8.31
CA ALA A 828 -27.34 -10.21 7.95
C ALA A 828 -26.01 -10.98 8.02
N GLY A 829 -25.24 -10.92 6.92
CA GLY A 829 -23.85 -11.41 6.87
C GLY A 829 -22.84 -10.28 7.07
N LEU A 830 -22.61 -9.50 6.00
CA LEU A 830 -21.61 -8.43 5.99
C LEU A 830 -21.98 -7.24 6.89
N ASP A 831 -23.27 -6.89 6.98
CA ASP A 831 -23.79 -5.81 7.81
C ASP A 831 -24.37 -6.32 9.14
N ALA A 832 -23.66 -7.21 9.84
CA ALA A 832 -24.15 -7.86 11.06
C ALA A 832 -24.53 -6.88 12.21
N SER A 833 -24.00 -5.65 12.19
CA SER A 833 -24.39 -4.55 13.09
C SER A 833 -25.81 -4.02 12.85
N LEU A 834 -26.47 -4.39 11.75
CA LEU A 834 -27.85 -4.01 11.44
C LEU A 834 -28.82 -4.48 12.55
N ALA A 835 -28.63 -5.67 13.11
CA ALA A 835 -29.50 -6.18 14.18
C ALA A 835 -29.46 -5.28 15.42
N ALA A 836 -28.27 -4.83 15.83
CA ALA A 836 -28.09 -3.89 16.94
C ALA A 836 -28.65 -2.50 16.63
N THR A 837 -28.50 -2.05 15.38
CA THR A 837 -29.01 -0.75 14.91
C THR A 837 -30.54 -0.72 14.93
N VAL A 838 -31.19 -1.79 14.47
CA VAL A 838 -32.65 -1.93 14.52
C VAL A 838 -33.13 -2.07 15.98
N ALA A 839 -32.40 -2.80 16.84
CA ALA A 839 -32.73 -2.94 18.26
C ALA A 839 -32.68 -1.60 19.02
N ALA A 840 -31.81 -0.66 18.63
CA ALA A 840 -31.79 0.68 19.19
C ALA A 840 -32.98 1.57 18.75
N MET A 841 -33.83 1.10 17.85
CA MET A 841 -34.90 1.87 17.20
C MET A 841 -36.32 1.40 17.52
N THR A 842 -36.51 0.18 18.04
CA THR A 842 -37.83 -0.41 18.33
C THR A 842 -37.81 -1.30 19.58
N ASP A 843 -38.94 -1.37 20.28
CA ASP A 843 -39.15 -2.28 21.42
C ASP A 843 -39.62 -3.69 20.99
N VAL A 844 -39.81 -3.93 19.68
CA VAL A 844 -40.24 -5.21 19.12
C VAL A 844 -39.12 -6.27 19.24
N PRO A 845 -39.40 -7.50 19.74
CA PRO A 845 -38.38 -8.54 19.86
C PRO A 845 -37.73 -8.92 18.52
N ILE A 846 -36.39 -9.00 18.50
CA ILE A 846 -35.60 -9.28 17.30
C ILE A 846 -34.96 -10.66 17.39
N VAL A 847 -35.06 -11.43 16.30
CA VAL A 847 -34.27 -12.63 16.04
C VAL A 847 -33.23 -12.31 14.98
N ALA A 848 -31.96 -12.19 15.40
CA ALA A 848 -30.85 -12.00 14.49
C ALA A 848 -30.40 -13.34 13.90
N VAL A 849 -30.23 -13.40 12.58
CA VAL A 849 -29.73 -14.57 11.85
C VAL A 849 -28.44 -14.19 11.15
N PRO A 850 -27.28 -14.56 11.70
CA PRO A 850 -26.02 -14.40 10.99
C PRO A 850 -26.00 -15.35 9.79
N THR A 851 -25.44 -14.92 8.67
CA THR A 851 -25.31 -15.73 7.46
C THR A 851 -23.85 -16.06 7.14
N SER A 852 -23.62 -17.16 6.41
CA SER A 852 -22.31 -17.49 5.87
C SER A 852 -21.92 -16.65 4.65
N THR A 853 -22.89 -15.96 4.05
CA THR A 853 -22.73 -15.03 2.93
C THR A 853 -22.13 -13.70 3.39
N GLY A 854 -20.79 -13.65 3.45
CA GLY A 854 -20.04 -12.49 3.93
C GLY A 854 -18.70 -12.30 3.25
N ARG A 855 -17.79 -11.55 3.90
CA ARG A 855 -16.42 -11.34 3.37
C ARG A 855 -15.66 -12.67 3.22
N PRO A 856 -14.75 -12.77 2.23
CA PRO A 856 -13.67 -13.75 2.28
C PRO A 856 -12.96 -13.72 3.65
N GLY A 857 -12.54 -14.88 4.15
CA GLY A 857 -11.92 -15.08 5.47
C GLY A 857 -12.89 -15.22 6.66
N SER A 858 -14.20 -15.02 6.51
CA SER A 858 -15.16 -14.92 7.64
C SER A 858 -15.58 -16.24 8.35
N PHE A 859 -14.85 -17.34 8.11
CA PHE A 859 -15.14 -18.71 8.60
C PHE A 859 -16.62 -19.13 8.45
N GLY A 860 -17.20 -18.87 7.27
CA GLY A 860 -18.58 -19.27 6.98
C GLY A 860 -19.61 -18.64 7.91
N GLY A 861 -19.48 -17.33 8.22
CA GLY A 861 -20.46 -16.56 8.99
C GLY A 861 -20.16 -16.41 10.49
N PHE A 862 -19.04 -16.96 10.97
CA PHE A 862 -18.65 -16.86 12.38
C PHE A 862 -18.36 -15.41 12.80
N GLY A 863 -17.82 -14.58 11.90
CA GLY A 863 -17.64 -13.15 12.13
C GLY A 863 -18.97 -12.43 12.41
N ALA A 864 -19.99 -12.67 11.58
CA ALA A 864 -21.33 -12.10 11.75
C ALA A 864 -21.97 -12.54 13.09
N LEU A 865 -21.83 -13.82 13.44
CA LEU A 865 -22.28 -14.37 14.72
C LEU A 865 -21.63 -13.64 15.91
N LEU A 866 -20.30 -13.46 15.90
CA LEU A 866 -19.58 -12.74 16.96
C LEU A 866 -19.97 -11.26 17.03
N THR A 867 -20.16 -10.58 15.90
CA THR A 867 -20.60 -9.17 15.89
C THR A 867 -21.96 -9.01 16.58
N VAL A 868 -22.94 -9.87 16.29
CA VAL A 868 -24.26 -9.80 16.93
C VAL A 868 -24.18 -10.15 18.42
N LEU A 869 -23.42 -11.19 18.80
CA LEU A 869 -23.27 -11.60 20.20
C LEU A 869 -22.57 -10.52 21.05
N ASN A 870 -21.52 -9.89 20.53
CA ASN A 870 -20.77 -8.85 21.24
C ASN A 870 -21.49 -7.49 21.30
N ALA A 871 -22.47 -7.24 20.42
CA ALA A 871 -23.24 -6.00 20.42
C ALA A 871 -24.17 -5.83 21.64
N ALA A 872 -24.36 -6.89 22.45
CA ALA A 872 -25.05 -6.89 23.75
C ALA A 872 -26.41 -6.14 23.78
N SER A 873 -27.10 -6.08 22.64
CA SER A 873 -28.27 -5.23 22.46
C SER A 873 -29.51 -5.86 23.11
N PRO A 874 -30.24 -5.14 23.98
CA PRO A 874 -31.43 -5.67 24.63
C PRO A 874 -32.51 -5.99 23.60
N GLY A 875 -33.31 -7.03 23.85
CA GLY A 875 -34.39 -7.46 22.94
C GLY A 875 -33.95 -8.31 21.74
N VAL A 876 -32.64 -8.54 21.54
CA VAL A 876 -32.10 -9.38 20.46
C VAL A 876 -31.81 -10.81 20.94
N VAL A 877 -32.27 -11.80 20.18
CA VAL A 877 -31.89 -13.21 20.32
C VAL A 877 -31.17 -13.66 19.04
N VAL A 878 -30.09 -14.42 19.15
CA VAL A 878 -29.26 -14.84 18.01
C VAL A 878 -29.55 -16.29 17.62
N SER A 879 -29.86 -16.52 16.34
CA SER A 879 -30.00 -17.86 15.74
C SER A 879 -28.63 -18.43 15.36
N THR A 880 -28.57 -19.73 15.06
CA THR A 880 -27.36 -20.31 14.45
C THR A 880 -27.19 -19.81 13.01
N ILE A 881 -25.96 -19.88 12.49
CA ILE A 881 -25.63 -19.40 11.15
C ILE A 881 -26.53 -20.05 10.08
N ASP A 882 -26.98 -19.24 9.12
CA ASP A 882 -27.90 -19.56 8.02
C ASP A 882 -29.25 -20.17 8.45
N ASN A 883 -29.61 -20.18 9.73
CA ASN A 883 -30.78 -20.92 10.21
C ASN A 883 -32.05 -20.05 10.20
N GLY A 884 -32.49 -19.72 8.97
CA GLY A 884 -33.75 -19.03 8.71
C GLY A 884 -34.95 -19.83 9.22
N HIS A 885 -34.92 -21.16 9.11
CA HIS A 885 -35.96 -22.05 9.66
C HIS A 885 -36.20 -21.84 11.16
N ALA A 886 -35.18 -21.96 12.01
CA ALA A 886 -35.36 -21.81 13.45
C ALA A 886 -35.80 -20.38 13.82
N ALA A 887 -35.27 -19.38 13.14
CA ALA A 887 -35.67 -17.99 13.34
C ALA A 887 -37.13 -17.72 12.95
N GLY A 888 -37.58 -18.25 11.80
CA GLY A 888 -38.96 -18.15 11.33
C GLY A 888 -39.95 -18.84 12.28
N VAL A 889 -39.63 -20.05 12.77
CA VAL A 889 -40.46 -20.74 13.79
C VAL A 889 -40.49 -19.96 15.11
N PHE A 890 -39.35 -19.43 15.57
CA PHE A 890 -39.26 -18.70 16.83
C PHE A 890 -40.05 -17.38 16.78
N ALA A 891 -39.86 -16.57 15.73
CA ALA A 891 -40.63 -15.36 15.49
C ALA A 891 -42.14 -15.65 15.36
N ALA A 892 -42.51 -16.71 14.64
CA ALA A 892 -43.91 -17.13 14.51
C ALA A 892 -44.53 -17.65 15.82
N ARG A 893 -43.72 -18.14 16.77
CA ARG A 893 -44.18 -18.48 18.13
C ARG A 893 -44.39 -17.25 19.00
N ILE A 894 -43.62 -16.18 18.80
CA ILE A 894 -43.81 -14.88 19.48
C ILE A 894 -45.10 -14.23 18.96
N ALA A 895 -45.20 -14.01 17.64
CA ALA A 895 -46.35 -13.34 17.02
C ALA A 895 -47.70 -14.02 17.29
N ARG A 896 -47.77 -15.36 17.23
CA ARG A 896 -49.00 -16.12 17.57
C ARG A 896 -49.37 -16.10 19.06
N ARG A 897 -48.50 -15.58 19.94
CA ARG A 897 -48.76 -15.41 21.38
C ARG A 897 -49.14 -13.98 21.76
N THR A 898 -48.59 -12.97 21.09
CA THR A 898 -48.98 -11.56 21.25
C THR A 898 -50.35 -11.27 20.64
N ALA A 899 -50.70 -11.94 19.54
CA ALA A 899 -52.02 -11.86 18.90
C ALA A 899 -53.14 -12.68 19.60
N ARG A 900 -53.11 -12.77 20.94
CA ARG A 900 -54.11 -13.47 21.80
C ARG A 900 -54.74 -12.54 22.83
#